data_AF-A0A8H7GEM7-F1
#
_entry.id   AF-A0A8H7GEM7-F1
#
_cell.length_a   1.000
_cell.length_b   1.000
_cell.length_c   1.000
_cell.angle_alpha   90.00
_cell.angle_beta   90.00
_cell.angle_gamma   90.00
#
_symmetry.space_group_name_H-M   'P 1'
#
loop_
_entity.id
_entity.type
_entity.pdbx_description
1 polymer ?
#
loop_
_entity_poly.entity_id
_entity_poly.type
_entity_poly.pdbx_seq_one_letter_code
_entity_poly.pdbx_strand_id
1 'polypeptide(L)'
;MLDHREHSALLGLSSTPERIPGTVSLPSTLRTATALAKATIEWQNTQAFRHALRRDDFAMDSAFVAANYLVTRTGDSVSAGSYVAICEIVQPFARLGVDNVRAPALVCVELFEFDATRHNTLDMPTVARSSRYAVLAPSDIICAVNLQHDCSRGRCAAAKTKDVYQEREKTTQQKLQIAHSDNVHYILNTQSLHNYRALSELIPYHLRGHRYHVPDEAQLRRQAAEGIRKRQKNQAQAQEDLLISQISDRAEGGSGLVQGSGTDLLNSLETDGDLINVLQGVLERGGIGGSDTDSAIPEAASGGMENAAQSRQERTDSEPLASQHEDPPPATHNAPVFAAGPKSKSKGKKKASATAPSNFKECTIPVLQQFCRQYQLKLGGNKEAIVQRLNQHYTESHISQPNAVEFATASAEAQAHKASQSGLARKRKQDDMVDGDAAVVDSTAGPAKRRRGGQANISLQLTQESMLRRCGREGSTQPGSAREKVRIREFAADKCAEYELSGTDAKDIMRDSQLTTQELLVIILCKVAHNSVRNQENGLNAYLKTSNFKDKVAIKLKTMLLDPGIPSYKNGFLERVMRHIRLNAGPVYGIPLEVRELVTSSVFASVVSKVLTTFRSTVKAKLLHHWDAHSDIYTIVKDLSPSSSLEPSEELWRRWAWVHYMYADFQQVTSKPGAKYRDKDFWDWLDIQLEERRSKCSNIADDEERAAHFNGVFERALTKHKKQFKPKVKPKTGRPLAWQRAVALAVIEMHSYTQEELAESPGVDEEEHISDQDEQDEDPEDQEPPELQHGTSNI
;
A
#
# COMPACT_ATOMS: atom_id res chain seq x y z
N MET A 1 5.15 -4.19 -13.88
CA MET A 1 4.68 -5.50 -13.35
C MET A 1 4.04 -5.39 -11.97
N LEU A 2 4.48 -4.44 -11.12
CA LEU A 2 3.94 -4.18 -9.77
C LEU A 2 2.59 -3.41 -9.75
N ASP A 3 2.16 -2.80 -10.86
CA ASP A 3 0.90 -2.06 -10.94
C ASP A 3 -0.35 -2.95 -11.04
N HIS A 4 -0.17 -4.26 -11.26
CA HIS A 4 -1.28 -5.19 -11.32
C HIS A 4 -1.68 -5.62 -9.92
N ARG A 5 -2.85 -5.17 -9.46
CA ARG A 5 -3.41 -5.39 -8.11
C ARG A 5 -3.30 -6.84 -7.61
N GLU A 6 -3.50 -7.81 -8.49
CA GLU A 6 -3.44 -9.24 -8.15
C GLU A 6 -1.98 -9.73 -7.95
N HIS A 7 -1.01 -9.16 -8.67
CA HIS A 7 0.41 -9.47 -8.48
C HIS A 7 0.98 -8.82 -7.23
N SER A 8 0.58 -7.58 -6.90
CA SER A 8 0.98 -6.97 -5.62
C SER A 8 0.45 -7.78 -4.44
N ALA A 9 -0.80 -8.27 -4.53
CA ALA A 9 -1.40 -9.14 -3.51
C ALA A 9 -0.67 -10.50 -3.38
N LEU A 10 -0.28 -11.11 -4.49
CA LEU A 10 0.52 -12.35 -4.50
C LEU A 10 1.91 -12.18 -3.89
N LEU A 11 2.50 -10.99 -4.03
CA LEU A 11 3.84 -10.64 -3.51
C LEU A 11 3.81 -10.05 -2.09
N GLY A 12 2.65 -9.99 -1.44
CA GLY A 12 2.50 -9.38 -0.11
C GLY A 12 2.66 -7.85 -0.09
N LEU A 13 2.70 -7.19 -1.24
CA LEU A 13 2.79 -5.75 -1.39
C LEU A 13 1.36 -5.18 -1.38
N SER A 14 0.94 -4.65 -0.24
CA SER A 14 -0.39 -4.06 -0.05
C SER A 14 -0.58 -2.80 -0.91
N SER A 15 -1.08 -2.97 -2.14
CA SER A 15 -1.52 -1.86 -3.01
C SER A 15 -2.95 -1.39 -2.71
N THR A 16 -3.66 -2.05 -1.80
CA THR A 16 -4.96 -1.57 -1.34
C THR A 16 -4.78 -0.49 -0.26
N PRO A 17 -5.56 0.61 -0.31
CA PRO A 17 -5.58 1.57 0.80
C PRO A 17 -5.82 0.81 2.10
N GLU A 18 -5.05 1.16 3.12
CA GLU A 18 -5.07 0.54 4.44
C GLU A 18 -6.53 0.38 4.90
N ARG A 19 -6.93 -0.87 5.11
CA ARG A 19 -8.31 -1.18 5.49
C ARG A 19 -8.46 -0.81 6.95
N ILE A 20 -9.14 0.31 7.21
CA ILE A 20 -9.38 0.79 8.57
C ILE A 20 -10.29 -0.21 9.30
N PRO A 21 -9.86 -0.81 10.43
CA PRO A 21 -10.70 -1.67 11.26
C PRO A 21 -12.06 -1.05 11.58
N GLY A 22 -13.11 -1.88 11.57
CA GLY A 22 -14.49 -1.45 11.78
C GLY A 22 -15.14 -0.78 10.56
N THR A 23 -14.41 -0.58 9.46
CA THR A 23 -15.00 -0.04 8.22
C THR A 23 -16.02 -1.02 7.66
N VAL A 24 -17.23 -0.53 7.40
CA VAL A 24 -18.31 -1.29 6.77
C VAL A 24 -18.47 -0.82 5.33
N SER A 25 -18.51 -1.77 4.39
CA SER A 25 -18.72 -1.50 2.97
C SER A 25 -20.15 -1.80 2.58
N LEU A 26 -20.83 -0.82 1.99
CA LEU A 26 -22.19 -0.97 1.49
C LEU A 26 -22.19 -1.43 0.02
N PRO A 27 -23.23 -2.14 -0.44
CA PRO A 27 -23.40 -2.47 -1.85
C PRO A 27 -23.29 -1.24 -2.75
N SER A 28 -22.41 -1.28 -3.75
CA SER A 28 -22.18 -0.18 -4.70
C SER A 28 -23.42 0.17 -5.53
N THR A 29 -24.39 -0.74 -5.59
CA THR A 29 -25.69 -0.57 -6.25
C THR A 29 -26.61 0.42 -5.52
N LEU A 30 -26.29 0.80 -4.27
CA LEU A 30 -27.09 1.71 -3.44
C LEU A 30 -26.80 3.19 -3.67
N ARG A 31 -26.12 3.56 -4.77
CA ARG A 31 -25.81 4.96 -5.10
C ARG A 31 -27.05 5.83 -5.39
N THR A 32 -28.21 5.22 -5.63
CA THR A 32 -29.46 5.96 -5.88
C THR A 32 -30.38 5.86 -4.67
N ALA A 33 -31.07 6.95 -4.34
CA ALA A 33 -32.05 6.98 -3.25
C ALA A 33 -33.12 5.88 -3.38
N THR A 34 -33.54 5.57 -4.61
CA THR A 34 -34.50 4.50 -4.91
C THR A 34 -33.94 3.11 -4.61
N ALA A 35 -32.67 2.84 -4.94
CA ALA A 35 -32.04 1.55 -4.63
C ALA A 35 -31.82 1.41 -3.11
N LEU A 36 -31.46 2.50 -2.43
CA LEU A 36 -31.32 2.54 -0.98
C LEU A 36 -32.66 2.24 -0.29
N ALA A 37 -33.75 2.90 -0.71
CA ALA A 37 -35.09 2.65 -0.16
C ALA A 37 -35.54 1.19 -0.35
N LYS A 38 -35.23 0.56 -1.49
CA LYS A 38 -35.55 -0.86 -1.74
C LYS A 38 -34.71 -1.85 -0.93
N ALA A 39 -33.48 -1.49 -0.59
CA ALA A 39 -32.58 -2.33 0.19
C ALA A 39 -32.72 -2.09 1.70
N THR A 40 -33.62 -1.19 2.10
CA THR A 40 -33.84 -0.85 3.50
C THR A 40 -34.66 -1.93 4.19
N ILE A 41 -34.25 -2.29 5.40
CA ILE A 41 -34.85 -3.23 6.32
C ILE A 41 -35.24 -2.41 7.56
N GLU A 42 -36.50 -2.45 7.96
CA GLU A 42 -36.94 -1.80 9.19
C GLU A 42 -36.26 -2.45 10.41
N TRP A 43 -35.93 -1.66 11.44
CA TRP A 43 -35.27 -2.13 12.66
C TRP A 43 -35.89 -3.42 13.21
N GLN A 44 -37.21 -3.44 13.35
CA GLN A 44 -37.99 -4.58 13.86
C GLN A 44 -37.82 -5.88 13.06
N ASN A 45 -37.43 -5.77 11.80
CA ASN A 45 -37.21 -6.90 10.89
C ASN A 45 -35.75 -7.38 10.87
N THR A 46 -34.83 -6.68 11.54
CA THR A 46 -33.42 -7.08 11.64
C THR A 46 -33.23 -8.23 12.64
N GLN A 47 -32.14 -8.99 12.48
CA GLN A 47 -31.75 -9.99 13.48
C GLN A 47 -31.27 -9.34 14.76
N ALA A 48 -30.61 -8.18 14.64
CA ALA A 48 -30.14 -7.41 15.78
C ALA A 48 -31.29 -7.01 16.72
N PHE A 49 -32.45 -6.57 16.20
CA PHE A 49 -33.61 -6.23 17.04
C PHE A 49 -34.11 -7.39 17.91
N ARG A 50 -34.12 -8.61 17.36
CA ARG A 50 -34.59 -9.81 18.08
C ARG A 50 -33.69 -10.14 19.26
N HIS A 51 -32.40 -9.81 19.18
CA HIS A 51 -31.36 -10.25 20.10
C HIS A 51 -30.66 -9.12 20.88
N ALA A 52 -30.95 -7.85 20.57
CA ALA A 52 -30.40 -6.71 21.29
C ALA A 52 -30.92 -6.68 22.74
N LEU A 53 -30.00 -6.64 23.70
CA LEU A 53 -30.31 -6.51 25.12
C LEU A 53 -30.89 -5.13 25.47
N ARG A 54 -30.61 -4.11 24.66
CA ARG A 54 -31.10 -2.74 24.81
C ARG A 54 -31.86 -2.33 23.55
N ARG A 55 -33.17 -2.59 23.55
CA ARG A 55 -34.05 -2.22 22.42
C ARG A 55 -34.26 -0.71 22.31
N ASP A 56 -34.05 0.02 23.40
CA ASP A 56 -34.34 1.45 23.51
C ASP A 56 -33.25 2.35 22.93
N ASP A 57 -32.08 1.80 22.59
CA ASP A 57 -30.95 2.56 22.03
C ASP A 57 -31.20 2.98 20.55
N PHE A 58 -32.25 2.45 19.90
CA PHE A 58 -32.59 2.74 18.51
C PHE A 58 -34.08 3.07 18.36
N ALA A 59 -34.39 4.13 17.63
CA ALA A 59 -35.77 4.51 17.33
C ALA A 59 -36.43 3.42 16.46
N MET A 60 -37.67 3.04 16.77
CA MET A 60 -38.39 1.93 16.10
C MET A 60 -38.57 2.14 14.59
N ASP A 61 -38.59 3.39 14.15
CA ASP A 61 -38.70 3.83 12.76
C ASP A 61 -37.34 3.90 12.03
N SER A 62 -36.26 3.41 12.66
CA SER A 62 -34.94 3.36 12.04
C SER A 62 -34.88 2.37 10.89
N ALA A 63 -34.33 2.85 9.78
CA ALA A 63 -34.09 2.12 8.55
C ALA A 63 -32.65 1.58 8.51
N PHE A 64 -32.46 0.30 8.18
CA PHE A 64 -31.16 -0.38 8.08
C PHE A 64 -30.94 -0.98 6.68
N VAL A 65 -29.72 -1.30 6.30
CA VAL A 65 -29.32 -1.86 5.01
C VAL A 65 -28.22 -2.89 5.27
N ALA A 66 -28.31 -4.05 4.62
CA ALA A 66 -27.30 -5.08 4.76
C ALA A 66 -25.95 -4.64 4.14
N ALA A 67 -24.85 -4.84 4.86
CA ALA A 67 -23.52 -4.55 4.34
C ALA A 67 -22.99 -5.67 3.42
N ASN A 68 -22.10 -5.32 2.49
CA ASN A 68 -21.37 -6.30 1.68
C ASN A 68 -20.32 -7.04 2.52
N TYR A 69 -19.51 -6.27 3.24
CA TYR A 69 -18.47 -6.77 4.13
C TYR A 69 -18.11 -5.72 5.17
N LEU A 70 -17.47 -6.14 6.24
CA LEU A 70 -16.77 -5.28 7.19
C LEU A 70 -15.29 -5.64 7.26
N VAL A 71 -14.48 -4.70 7.73
CA VAL A 71 -13.05 -4.90 7.99
C VAL A 71 -12.86 -5.20 9.47
N THR A 72 -12.29 -6.36 9.78
CA THR A 72 -11.97 -6.78 11.16
C THR A 72 -10.76 -6.04 11.73
N ARG A 73 -10.47 -6.19 13.03
CA ARG A 73 -9.28 -5.60 13.67
C ARG A 73 -7.96 -6.03 13.05
N THR A 74 -7.87 -7.27 12.54
CA THR A 74 -6.68 -7.77 11.84
C THR A 74 -6.64 -7.39 10.36
N GLY A 75 -7.64 -6.66 9.84
CA GLY A 75 -7.70 -6.21 8.45
C GLY A 75 -8.44 -7.15 7.49
N ASP A 76 -8.96 -8.28 7.97
CA ASP A 76 -9.76 -9.20 7.16
C ASP A 76 -11.04 -8.53 6.68
N SER A 77 -11.45 -8.82 5.44
CA SER A 77 -12.81 -8.52 4.98
C SER A 77 -13.71 -9.71 5.22
N VAL A 78 -14.73 -9.53 6.06
CA VAL A 78 -15.70 -10.58 6.41
C VAL A 78 -17.10 -10.15 6.00
N SER A 79 -17.87 -11.07 5.41
CA SER A 79 -19.24 -10.84 4.95
C SER A 79 -20.24 -11.56 5.86
N ALA A 80 -21.53 -11.25 5.71
CA ALA A 80 -22.57 -12.02 6.38
C ALA A 80 -22.43 -13.53 6.06
N GLY A 81 -22.57 -14.37 7.09
CA GLY A 81 -22.34 -15.81 7.03
C GLY A 81 -20.91 -16.26 7.29
N SER A 82 -19.91 -15.36 7.32
CA SER A 82 -18.53 -15.70 7.71
C SER A 82 -18.45 -16.06 9.21
N TYR A 83 -17.51 -16.93 9.55
CA TYR A 83 -17.13 -17.20 10.94
C TYR A 83 -16.07 -16.21 11.37
N VAL A 84 -16.24 -15.63 12.56
CA VAL A 84 -15.37 -14.58 13.09
C VAL A 84 -15.01 -14.84 14.56
N ALA A 85 -13.88 -14.28 14.97
CA ALA A 85 -13.51 -14.12 16.35
C ALA A 85 -13.97 -12.76 16.86
N ILE A 86 -14.48 -12.70 18.09
CA ILE A 86 -15.04 -11.48 18.69
C ILE A 86 -14.31 -11.08 19.97
N CYS A 87 -14.27 -9.78 20.24
CA CYS A 87 -13.72 -9.19 21.45
C CYS A 87 -14.78 -9.28 22.56
N GLU A 88 -14.49 -10.05 23.61
CA GLU A 88 -15.03 -9.84 24.95
C GLU A 88 -16.53 -10.10 25.18
N ILE A 89 -16.98 -11.38 25.18
CA ILE A 89 -18.04 -11.91 26.07
C ILE A 89 -17.84 -13.43 26.26
N VAL A 90 -17.04 -13.92 27.22
CA VAL A 90 -16.99 -15.34 27.71
C VAL A 90 -16.80 -16.48 26.66
N GLN A 91 -16.96 -16.23 25.36
CA GLN A 91 -17.01 -17.13 24.23
C GLN A 91 -16.45 -16.38 23.01
N PRO A 92 -15.41 -16.90 22.34
CA PRO A 92 -14.64 -16.09 21.40
C PRO A 92 -15.08 -16.20 19.94
N PHE A 93 -16.04 -17.06 19.59
CA PHE A 93 -16.38 -17.32 18.19
C PHE A 93 -17.85 -17.08 17.90
N ALA A 94 -18.10 -16.54 16.70
CA ALA A 94 -19.45 -16.27 16.26
C ALA A 94 -19.61 -16.30 14.72
N ARG A 95 -20.85 -16.38 14.24
CA ARG A 95 -21.21 -16.28 12.81
C ARG A 95 -21.90 -14.95 12.52
N LEU A 96 -21.41 -14.23 11.52
CA LEU A 96 -21.76 -12.82 11.24
C LEU A 96 -23.11 -12.62 10.52
N GLY A 97 -23.89 -11.62 10.95
CA GLY A 97 -24.97 -10.94 10.23
C GLY A 97 -24.78 -9.43 10.37
N VAL A 98 -24.93 -8.66 9.29
CA VAL A 98 -24.59 -7.22 9.27
C VAL A 98 -25.78 -6.40 8.78
N ASP A 99 -26.30 -5.51 9.63
CA ASP A 99 -27.44 -4.62 9.34
C ASP A 99 -27.03 -3.16 9.68
N ASN A 100 -27.21 -2.18 8.78
CA ASN A 100 -26.72 -0.79 8.97
C ASN A 100 -27.55 0.28 8.24
N VAL A 101 -28.00 1.38 8.86
CA VAL A 101 -27.86 2.77 8.30
C VAL A 101 -27.96 3.84 9.42
N ARG A 102 -27.09 4.88 9.31
CA ARG A 102 -27.10 6.23 9.92
C ARG A 102 -26.62 6.46 11.36
N ALA A 103 -26.48 5.43 12.18
CA ALA A 103 -25.82 5.46 13.49
C ALA A 103 -24.80 4.28 13.57
N PRO A 104 -24.12 3.96 14.69
CA PRO A 104 -23.01 3.00 14.66
C PRO A 104 -23.49 1.69 14.01
N ALA A 105 -22.75 1.21 13.00
CA ALA A 105 -23.11 -0.02 12.32
C ALA A 105 -23.23 -1.15 13.34
N LEU A 106 -24.20 -2.04 13.16
CA LEU A 106 -24.44 -3.14 14.07
C LEU A 106 -24.09 -4.46 13.42
N VAL A 107 -23.51 -5.34 14.22
CA VAL A 107 -23.14 -6.68 13.81
C VAL A 107 -23.85 -7.66 14.72
N CYS A 108 -24.83 -8.38 14.19
CA CYS A 108 -25.47 -9.48 14.92
C CYS A 108 -24.68 -10.76 14.68
N VAL A 109 -24.31 -11.47 15.73
CA VAL A 109 -23.52 -12.70 15.61
C VAL A 109 -24.15 -13.87 16.37
N GLU A 110 -24.15 -15.06 15.78
CA GLU A 110 -24.55 -16.32 16.43
C GLU A 110 -23.34 -16.94 17.11
N LEU A 111 -23.39 -17.16 18.43
CA LEU A 111 -22.24 -17.58 19.24
C LEU A 111 -21.96 -19.09 19.15
N PHE A 112 -20.70 -19.45 19.33
CA PHE A 112 -20.24 -20.84 19.46
C PHE A 112 -19.63 -21.09 20.84
N GLU A 113 -19.85 -22.30 21.36
CA GLU A 113 -19.28 -22.75 22.62
C GLU A 113 -18.17 -23.78 22.34
N PHE A 114 -17.08 -23.73 23.09
CA PHE A 114 -16.07 -24.79 22.99
C PHE A 114 -16.58 -26.08 23.62
N ASP A 115 -16.29 -27.20 22.96
CA ASP A 115 -16.39 -28.51 23.60
C ASP A 115 -15.27 -28.67 24.63
N ALA A 116 -15.52 -29.46 25.69
CA ALA A 116 -14.56 -29.71 26.77
C ALA A 116 -13.30 -30.47 26.32
N THR A 117 -13.35 -31.12 25.17
CA THR A 117 -12.28 -31.95 24.62
C THR A 117 -11.98 -31.56 23.19
N ARG A 118 -10.76 -31.86 22.75
CA ARG A 118 -10.34 -31.71 21.35
C ARG A 118 -10.90 -32.83 20.49
N HIS A 119 -10.96 -32.60 19.18
CA HIS A 119 -11.33 -33.63 18.21
C HIS A 119 -10.42 -34.86 18.30
N ASN A 120 -10.99 -36.06 18.40
CA ASN A 120 -10.22 -37.29 18.67
C ASN A 120 -9.14 -37.61 17.63
N THR A 121 -9.42 -37.38 16.34
CA THR A 121 -8.48 -37.70 15.24
C THR A 121 -7.55 -36.55 14.87
N LEU A 122 -8.08 -35.35 14.65
CA LEU A 122 -7.29 -34.19 14.23
C LEU A 122 -6.58 -33.49 15.38
N ASP A 123 -6.95 -33.81 16.63
CA ASP A 123 -6.45 -33.14 17.82
C ASP A 123 -6.54 -31.61 17.70
N MET A 124 -7.69 -31.09 17.27
CA MET A 124 -7.96 -29.65 17.18
C MET A 124 -9.12 -29.27 18.10
N PRO A 125 -9.19 -28.02 18.58
CA PRO A 125 -10.36 -27.54 19.33
C PRO A 125 -11.64 -27.70 18.50
N THR A 126 -12.69 -28.12 19.17
CA THR A 126 -14.03 -28.27 18.60
C THR A 126 -14.98 -27.28 19.24
N VAL A 127 -15.91 -26.79 18.44
CA VAL A 127 -16.91 -25.82 18.85
C VAL A 127 -18.29 -26.26 18.39
N ALA A 128 -19.30 -25.99 19.21
CA ALA A 128 -20.70 -26.25 18.92
C ALA A 128 -21.44 -24.92 18.72
N ARG A 129 -22.27 -24.87 17.69
CA ARG A 129 -23.15 -23.73 17.42
C ARG A 129 -24.18 -23.63 18.55
N SER A 130 -24.27 -22.47 19.20
CA SER A 130 -25.27 -22.21 20.23
C SER A 130 -26.52 -21.56 19.62
N SER A 131 -27.60 -21.49 20.38
CA SER A 131 -28.78 -20.66 20.04
C SER A 131 -28.65 -19.22 20.55
N ARG A 132 -27.47 -18.83 21.05
CA ARG A 132 -27.22 -17.51 21.63
C ARG A 132 -26.73 -16.56 20.55
N TYR A 133 -27.20 -15.33 20.62
CA TYR A 133 -26.81 -14.26 19.72
C TYR A 133 -26.27 -13.08 20.52
N ALA A 134 -25.38 -12.32 19.91
CA ALA A 134 -24.90 -11.05 20.43
C ALA A 134 -25.02 -9.97 19.35
N VAL A 135 -25.18 -8.72 19.77
CA VAL A 135 -25.11 -7.54 18.89
C VAL A 135 -23.89 -6.74 19.31
N LEU A 136 -22.98 -6.55 18.37
CA LEU A 136 -21.64 -6.01 18.58
C LEU A 136 -21.39 -4.81 17.65
N ALA A 137 -20.40 -3.98 18.01
CA ALA A 137 -19.86 -3.00 17.09
C ALA A 137 -18.89 -3.68 16.09
N PRO A 138 -18.70 -3.13 14.87
CA PRO A 138 -17.73 -3.64 13.91
C PRO A 138 -16.30 -3.71 14.45
N SER A 139 -15.95 -2.79 15.37
CA SER A 139 -14.65 -2.77 16.06
C SER A 139 -14.42 -3.98 16.95
N ASP A 140 -15.48 -4.68 17.37
CA ASP A 140 -15.39 -5.83 18.27
C ASP A 140 -15.08 -7.12 17.49
N ILE A 141 -15.08 -7.08 16.16
CA ILE A 141 -14.75 -8.24 15.33
C ILE A 141 -13.23 -8.31 15.16
N ILE A 142 -12.58 -9.28 15.81
CA ILE A 142 -11.13 -9.42 15.85
C ILE A 142 -10.60 -9.83 14.48
N CYS A 143 -11.07 -10.98 13.97
CA CYS A 143 -10.53 -11.57 12.75
C CYS A 143 -11.47 -12.63 12.14
N ALA A 144 -11.21 -13.02 10.89
CA ALA A 144 -11.87 -14.16 10.26
C ALA A 144 -11.33 -15.49 10.84
N VAL A 145 -12.22 -16.47 11.06
CA VAL A 145 -11.84 -17.80 11.54
C VAL A 145 -12.24 -18.90 10.56
N ASN A 146 -11.43 -19.94 10.50
CA ASN A 146 -11.66 -21.10 9.64
C ASN A 146 -12.28 -22.23 10.47
N LEU A 147 -13.61 -22.31 10.45
CA LEU A 147 -14.37 -23.43 11.03
C LEU A 147 -14.74 -24.42 9.93
N GLN A 148 -14.45 -25.70 10.17
CA GLN A 148 -14.81 -26.81 9.29
C GLN A 148 -15.85 -27.69 9.99
N HIS A 149 -16.86 -28.17 9.29
CA HIS A 149 -17.86 -29.06 9.90
C HIS A 149 -17.20 -30.36 10.39
N ASP A 150 -17.54 -30.81 11.60
CA ASP A 150 -17.09 -32.10 12.13
C ASP A 150 -17.90 -33.23 11.48
N CYS A 151 -17.49 -33.58 10.27
CA CYS A 151 -18.15 -34.62 9.49
C CYS A 151 -18.07 -35.99 10.15
N SER A 152 -17.06 -36.23 10.99
CA SER A 152 -16.86 -37.51 11.69
C SER A 152 -17.93 -37.70 12.76
N ARG A 153 -18.20 -36.66 13.56
CA ARG A 153 -19.27 -36.64 14.56
C ARG A 153 -20.65 -36.62 13.93
N GLY A 154 -20.83 -35.83 12.88
CA GLY A 154 -22.09 -35.76 12.13
C GLY A 154 -22.41 -37.02 11.31
N ARG A 155 -21.43 -37.90 11.07
CA ARG A 155 -21.55 -39.05 10.14
C ARG A 155 -22.05 -38.62 8.76
N CYS A 156 -21.48 -37.51 8.27
CA CYS A 156 -21.92 -36.90 7.01
C CYS A 156 -21.63 -37.85 5.85
N ALA A 157 -22.62 -38.00 4.95
CA ALA A 157 -22.49 -38.88 3.79
C ALA A 157 -21.98 -38.12 2.57
N ALA A 158 -21.14 -38.78 1.78
CA ALA A 158 -20.84 -38.35 0.43
C ALA A 158 -22.10 -38.53 -0.44
N ALA A 159 -22.86 -37.46 -0.66
CA ALA A 159 -24.19 -37.57 -1.25
C ALA A 159 -24.28 -37.10 -2.70
N LYS A 160 -23.42 -36.16 -3.12
CA LYS A 160 -23.54 -35.52 -4.45
C LYS A 160 -22.17 -35.28 -5.04
N THR A 161 -22.01 -35.44 -6.33
CA THR A 161 -20.86 -34.88 -7.05
C THR A 161 -21.15 -33.43 -7.40
N LYS A 162 -20.15 -32.56 -7.24
CA LYS A 162 -20.20 -31.16 -7.68
C LYS A 162 -19.09 -30.96 -8.70
N ASP A 163 -19.43 -30.31 -9.81
CA ASP A 163 -18.45 -29.94 -10.81
C ASP A 163 -17.41 -29.00 -10.17
N VAL A 164 -16.13 -29.30 -10.39
CA VAL A 164 -15.02 -28.49 -9.92
C VAL A 164 -14.90 -27.28 -10.82
N TYR A 165 -14.68 -26.10 -10.25
CA TYR A 165 -14.35 -24.90 -11.01
C TYR A 165 -12.89 -24.56 -10.77
N GLN A 166 -12.11 -24.42 -11.84
CA GLN A 166 -10.73 -23.95 -11.81
C GLN A 166 -10.66 -22.66 -12.62
N GLU A 167 -10.02 -21.63 -12.08
CA GLU A 167 -9.91 -20.32 -12.75
C GLU A 167 -11.26 -19.70 -13.19
N ARG A 168 -12.33 -19.96 -12.42
CA ARG A 168 -13.73 -19.59 -12.70
C ARG A 168 -14.38 -20.34 -13.86
N GLU A 169 -13.75 -21.39 -14.35
CA GLU A 169 -14.26 -22.21 -15.43
C GLU A 169 -14.70 -23.56 -14.91
N LYS A 170 -15.87 -23.99 -15.36
CA LYS A 170 -16.42 -25.29 -15.02
C LYS A 170 -15.55 -26.36 -15.67
N THR A 171 -14.89 -27.19 -14.87
CA THR A 171 -14.10 -28.32 -15.39
C THR A 171 -14.98 -29.55 -15.53
N THR A 172 -14.49 -30.53 -16.28
CA THR A 172 -15.11 -31.87 -16.38
C THR A 172 -14.91 -32.70 -15.12
N GLN A 173 -14.01 -32.27 -14.22
CA GLN A 173 -13.76 -32.99 -12.98
C GLN A 173 -14.92 -32.79 -12.02
N GLN A 174 -15.41 -33.91 -11.49
CA GLN A 174 -16.42 -33.92 -10.46
C GLN A 174 -15.77 -34.27 -9.13
N LYS A 175 -16.03 -33.45 -8.10
CA LYS A 175 -15.60 -33.73 -6.73
C LYS A 175 -16.79 -34.19 -5.90
N LEU A 176 -16.56 -35.24 -5.12
CA LEU A 176 -17.51 -35.72 -4.14
C LEU A 176 -17.76 -34.61 -3.09
N GLN A 177 -18.99 -34.14 -3.01
CA GLN A 177 -19.47 -33.17 -2.04
C GLN A 177 -20.12 -33.92 -0.88
N ILE A 178 -19.60 -33.67 0.33
CA ILE A 178 -20.17 -34.17 1.57
C ILE A 178 -21.47 -33.42 1.84
N ALA A 179 -22.56 -34.16 2.04
CA ALA A 179 -23.80 -33.60 2.57
C ALA A 179 -23.75 -33.67 4.09
N HIS A 180 -23.73 -32.50 4.71
CA HIS A 180 -23.74 -32.40 6.17
C HIS A 180 -25.11 -32.80 6.71
N SER A 181 -25.12 -33.72 7.67
CA SER A 181 -26.30 -34.21 8.37
C SER A 181 -26.82 -33.23 9.42
N ASP A 182 -25.93 -32.39 9.95
CA ASP A 182 -26.22 -31.30 10.89
C ASP A 182 -25.44 -30.03 10.52
N ASN A 183 -25.70 -28.95 11.26
CA ASN A 183 -24.92 -27.71 11.20
C ASN A 183 -24.56 -27.23 12.61
N VAL A 184 -24.22 -28.17 13.50
CA VAL A 184 -24.02 -27.90 14.93
C VAL A 184 -22.56 -27.98 15.30
N HIS A 185 -21.84 -29.02 14.88
CA HIS A 185 -20.49 -29.29 15.35
C HIS A 185 -19.42 -28.92 14.33
N TYR A 186 -18.40 -28.20 14.79
CA TYR A 186 -17.33 -27.69 13.95
C TYR A 186 -15.96 -27.88 14.62
N ILE A 187 -14.94 -27.98 13.79
CA ILE A 187 -13.53 -28.06 14.16
C ILE A 187 -12.89 -26.72 13.82
N LEU A 188 -12.22 -26.12 14.80
CA LEU A 188 -11.45 -24.91 14.61
C LEU A 188 -10.09 -25.26 14.01
N ASN A 189 -9.83 -24.79 12.79
CA ASN A 189 -8.53 -25.00 12.15
C ASN A 189 -7.46 -24.08 12.76
N THR A 190 -6.77 -24.57 13.78
CA THR A 190 -5.66 -23.87 14.44
C THR A 190 -4.36 -23.88 13.64
N GLN A 191 -4.31 -24.58 12.50
CA GLN A 191 -3.16 -24.64 11.61
C GLN A 191 -3.24 -23.61 10.49
N SER A 192 -4.29 -22.78 10.44
CA SER A 192 -4.34 -21.63 9.55
C SER A 192 -3.20 -20.67 9.86
N LEU A 193 -2.34 -20.38 8.88
CA LEU A 193 -1.28 -19.37 9.01
C LEU A 193 -1.87 -17.97 9.26
N HIS A 194 -3.06 -17.72 8.72
CA HIS A 194 -3.76 -16.46 8.89
C HIS A 194 -4.41 -16.38 10.28
N ASN A 195 -4.20 -15.26 11.00
CA ASN A 195 -4.75 -14.97 12.34
C ASN A 195 -4.36 -15.92 13.49
N TYR A 196 -3.31 -16.74 13.33
CA TYR A 196 -2.91 -17.72 14.33
C TYR A 196 -2.73 -17.12 15.74
N ARG A 197 -2.08 -15.95 15.85
CA ARG A 197 -1.83 -15.29 17.13
C ARG A 197 -3.12 -14.91 17.86
N ALA A 198 -4.06 -14.26 17.15
CA ALA A 198 -5.35 -13.91 17.72
C ALA A 198 -6.14 -15.16 18.14
N LEU A 199 -6.11 -16.22 17.32
CA LEU A 199 -6.78 -17.48 17.63
C LEU A 199 -6.18 -18.18 18.86
N SER A 200 -4.85 -18.23 18.97
CA SER A 200 -4.18 -18.92 20.08
C SER A 200 -4.45 -18.26 21.43
N GLU A 201 -4.60 -16.93 21.46
CA GLU A 201 -4.98 -16.17 22.65
C GLU A 201 -6.44 -16.41 23.06
N LEU A 202 -7.33 -16.72 22.11
CA LEU A 202 -8.77 -16.95 22.35
C LEU A 202 -9.11 -18.39 22.75
N ILE A 203 -8.30 -19.38 22.36
CA ILE A 203 -8.55 -20.79 22.69
C ILE A 203 -8.33 -21.03 24.20
N PRO A 204 -9.24 -21.73 24.90
CA PRO A 204 -9.04 -22.09 26.31
C PRO A 204 -7.74 -22.86 26.53
N TYR A 205 -7.03 -22.59 27.62
CA TYR A 205 -5.70 -23.15 27.88
C TYR A 205 -5.66 -24.69 27.77
N HIS A 206 -6.67 -25.39 28.28
CA HIS A 206 -6.75 -26.87 28.23
C HIS A 206 -6.97 -27.43 26.80
N LEU A 207 -7.38 -26.59 25.85
CA LEU A 207 -7.51 -26.93 24.43
C LEU A 207 -6.32 -26.43 23.61
N ARG A 208 -5.38 -25.66 24.21
CA ARG A 208 -4.12 -25.25 23.59
C ARG A 208 -3.13 -26.42 23.55
N GLY A 209 -2.13 -26.31 22.67
CA GLY A 209 -1.06 -27.31 22.49
C GLY A 209 -1.33 -28.26 21.33
N HIS A 210 -0.54 -29.31 21.18
CA HIS A 210 -0.80 -30.44 20.30
C HIS A 210 -0.42 -31.71 21.05
N ARG A 211 -1.29 -32.73 21.04
CA ARG A 211 -0.97 -34.09 21.48
C ARG A 211 0.01 -34.76 20.53
N TYR A 212 0.07 -34.30 19.29
CA TYR A 212 1.05 -34.74 18.31
C TYR A 212 2.43 -34.16 18.63
N HIS A 213 3.16 -34.86 19.50
CA HIS A 213 4.59 -34.69 19.64
C HIS A 213 5.28 -35.44 18.49
N VAL A 214 5.92 -34.71 17.57
CA VAL A 214 6.79 -35.32 16.56
C VAL A 214 8.14 -35.57 17.23
N PRO A 215 8.56 -36.83 17.45
CA PRO A 215 9.80 -37.13 18.21
C PRO A 215 11.05 -36.52 17.57
N ASP A 216 11.09 -36.46 16.24
CA ASP A 216 12.14 -35.81 15.46
C ASP A 216 11.50 -34.92 14.39
N GLU A 217 11.13 -33.70 14.78
CA GLU A 217 10.55 -32.70 13.89
C GLU A 217 11.48 -32.38 12.71
N ALA A 218 12.80 -32.40 12.94
CA ALA A 218 13.79 -32.11 11.92
C ALA A 218 13.80 -33.19 10.82
N GLN A 219 13.71 -34.47 11.19
CA GLN A 219 13.60 -35.56 10.22
C GLN A 219 12.31 -35.47 9.40
N LEU A 220 11.17 -35.20 10.05
CA LEU A 220 9.90 -35.04 9.34
C LEU A 220 9.96 -33.87 8.34
N ARG A 221 10.52 -32.72 8.75
CA ARG A 221 10.72 -31.57 7.86
C ARG A 221 11.65 -31.90 6.69
N ARG A 222 12.75 -32.65 6.93
CA ARG A 222 13.65 -33.13 5.86
C ARG A 222 12.92 -34.03 4.86
N GLN A 223 12.15 -35.00 5.34
CA GLN A 223 11.39 -35.92 4.49
C GLN A 223 10.30 -35.19 3.69
N ALA A 224 9.59 -34.25 4.32
CA ALA A 224 8.59 -33.43 3.63
C ALA A 224 9.23 -32.54 2.56
N ALA A 225 10.36 -31.89 2.88
CA ALA A 225 11.11 -31.08 1.92
C ALA A 225 11.65 -31.92 0.75
N GLU A 226 12.16 -33.12 1.01
CA GLU A 226 12.58 -34.07 -0.02
C GLU A 226 11.41 -34.49 -0.91
N GLY A 227 10.24 -34.77 -0.33
CA GLY A 227 9.01 -35.05 -1.06
C GLY A 227 8.57 -33.90 -1.98
N ILE A 228 8.65 -32.65 -1.49
CA ILE A 228 8.33 -31.46 -2.30
C ILE A 228 9.34 -31.29 -3.44
N ARG A 229 10.65 -31.40 -3.17
CA ARG A 229 11.71 -31.32 -4.20
C ARG A 229 11.53 -32.40 -5.26
N LYS A 230 11.18 -33.62 -4.85
CA LYS A 230 10.92 -34.73 -5.79
C LYS A 230 9.70 -34.43 -6.66
N ARG A 231 8.61 -33.89 -6.10
CA ARG A 231 7.42 -33.48 -6.89
C ARG A 231 7.74 -32.33 -7.84
N GLN A 232 8.51 -31.34 -7.41
CA GLN A 232 8.95 -30.23 -8.27
C GLN A 232 9.84 -30.71 -9.40
N LYS A 233 10.80 -31.61 -9.13
CA LYS A 233 11.63 -32.23 -10.16
C LYS A 233 10.79 -33.02 -11.16
N ASN A 234 9.83 -33.81 -10.67
CA ASN A 234 8.94 -34.57 -11.55
C ASN A 234 8.03 -33.65 -12.40
N GLN A 235 7.57 -32.51 -11.85
CA GLN A 235 6.79 -31.53 -12.60
C GLN A 235 7.64 -30.80 -13.64
N ALA A 236 8.87 -30.44 -13.31
CA ALA A 236 9.82 -29.84 -14.25
C ALA A 236 10.14 -30.81 -15.40
N GLN A 237 10.40 -32.08 -15.09
CA GLN A 237 10.62 -33.12 -16.09
C GLN A 237 9.39 -33.30 -16.99
N ALA A 238 8.19 -33.38 -16.39
CA ALA A 238 6.95 -33.50 -17.16
C ALA A 238 6.70 -32.28 -18.06
N GLN A 239 7.09 -31.07 -17.64
CA GLN A 239 7.01 -29.87 -18.49
C GLN A 239 8.05 -29.88 -19.62
N GLU A 240 9.27 -30.34 -19.34
CA GLU A 240 10.32 -30.50 -20.34
C GLU A 240 9.91 -31.52 -21.40
N ASP A 241 9.41 -32.68 -20.99
CA ASP A 241 8.91 -33.72 -21.89
C ASP A 241 7.77 -33.20 -22.78
N LEU A 242 6.88 -32.36 -22.23
CA LEU A 242 5.77 -31.73 -22.96
C LEU A 242 6.26 -30.68 -23.96
N LEU A 243 7.29 -29.90 -23.62
CA LEU A 243 7.96 -28.97 -24.54
C LEU A 243 8.68 -29.71 -25.67
N ILE A 244 9.37 -30.81 -25.37
CA ILE A 244 10.05 -31.65 -26.36
C ILE A 244 9.01 -32.24 -27.33
N SER A 245 7.87 -32.74 -26.83
CA SER A 245 6.77 -33.23 -27.68
C SER A 245 6.26 -32.13 -28.62
N GLN A 246 6.00 -30.92 -28.10
CA GLN A 246 5.52 -29.80 -28.92
C GLN A 246 6.52 -29.37 -30.00
N ILE A 247 7.83 -29.45 -29.72
CA ILE A 247 8.87 -29.16 -30.72
C ILE A 247 8.89 -30.25 -31.80
N SER A 248 8.77 -31.52 -31.40
CA SER A 248 8.72 -32.66 -32.32
C SER A 248 7.50 -32.59 -33.24
N ASP A 249 6.31 -32.35 -32.70
CA ASP A 249 5.06 -32.23 -33.47
C ASP A 249 5.12 -31.07 -34.49
N ARG A 250 5.85 -30.01 -34.15
CA ARG A 250 6.03 -28.84 -35.01
C ARG A 250 7.07 -29.07 -36.11
N ALA A 251 8.08 -29.89 -35.84
CA ALA A 251 9.05 -30.32 -36.84
C ALA A 251 8.41 -31.28 -37.86
N GLU A 252 7.52 -32.17 -37.41
CA GLU A 252 6.84 -33.14 -38.27
C GLU A 252 5.64 -32.53 -39.03
N GLY A 253 4.93 -31.58 -38.44
CA GLY A 253 3.79 -30.88 -39.06
C GLY A 253 4.18 -29.79 -40.08
N GLY A 254 5.46 -29.45 -40.19
CA GLY A 254 6.00 -28.41 -41.09
C GLY A 254 6.30 -28.87 -42.53
N SER A 255 5.78 -30.02 -42.96
CA SER A 255 5.99 -30.53 -44.33
C SER A 255 4.98 -29.91 -45.30
N GLY A 256 5.15 -28.62 -45.59
CA GLY A 256 4.29 -27.89 -46.51
C GLY A 256 4.87 -26.54 -46.91
N LEU A 257 5.62 -26.53 -48.01
CA LEU A 257 6.21 -25.37 -48.69
C LEU A 257 7.33 -24.63 -47.95
N VAL A 258 8.57 -24.93 -48.34
CA VAL A 258 9.46 -24.02 -49.09
C VAL A 258 10.74 -24.81 -49.37
N GLN A 259 11.02 -25.06 -50.65
CA GLN A 259 12.35 -25.45 -51.10
C GLN A 259 13.28 -24.24 -50.94
N GLY A 260 14.02 -24.20 -49.83
CA GLY A 260 15.04 -23.21 -49.57
C GLY A 260 16.06 -23.80 -48.61
N SER A 261 17.27 -24.02 -49.11
CA SER A 261 18.48 -24.49 -48.41
C SER A 261 18.60 -23.95 -46.98
N GLY A 262 18.27 -24.79 -45.99
CA GLY A 262 18.27 -24.46 -44.55
C GLY A 262 19.27 -25.26 -43.71
N THR A 263 20.31 -25.83 -44.33
CA THR A 263 21.32 -26.65 -43.63
C THR A 263 22.48 -25.84 -43.04
N ASP A 264 22.56 -24.52 -43.28
CA ASP A 264 23.72 -23.71 -42.86
C ASP A 264 23.56 -22.98 -41.52
N LEU A 265 22.36 -22.94 -40.92
CA LEU A 265 22.11 -22.14 -39.70
C LEU A 265 22.20 -22.93 -38.39
N LEU A 266 22.18 -24.27 -38.45
CA LEU A 266 22.32 -25.12 -37.27
C LEU A 266 23.76 -25.61 -37.01
N ASN A 267 24.65 -25.50 -38.00
CA ASN A 267 26.07 -25.85 -37.85
C ASN A 267 26.94 -24.66 -37.37
N SER A 268 26.37 -23.47 -37.16
CA SER A 268 27.14 -22.27 -36.77
C SER A 268 26.98 -21.85 -35.30
N LEU A 269 26.34 -22.67 -34.46
CA LEU A 269 26.20 -22.40 -33.02
C LEU A 269 27.09 -23.39 -32.25
N GLU A 270 28.37 -23.06 -32.14
CA GLU A 270 29.37 -23.94 -31.50
C GLU A 270 29.48 -23.73 -29.98
N THR A 271 28.81 -22.74 -29.38
CA THR A 271 28.92 -22.49 -27.93
C THR A 271 27.62 -22.11 -27.22
N ASP A 272 27.48 -22.56 -25.98
CA ASP A 272 26.37 -22.23 -25.06
C ASP A 272 26.22 -20.71 -24.80
N GLY A 273 27.26 -19.92 -25.11
CA GLY A 273 27.24 -18.46 -24.96
C GLY A 273 26.39 -17.73 -26.00
N ASP A 274 26.25 -18.27 -27.21
CA ASP A 274 25.51 -17.63 -28.30
C ASP A 274 23.99 -17.70 -28.09
N LEU A 275 23.52 -18.74 -27.41
CA LEU A 275 22.12 -18.91 -27.03
C LEU A 275 21.70 -17.91 -25.93
N ILE A 276 22.61 -17.59 -25.00
CA ILE A 276 22.38 -16.65 -23.91
C ILE A 276 22.34 -15.20 -24.42
N ASN A 277 23.21 -14.83 -25.37
CA ASN A 277 23.24 -13.48 -25.94
C ASN A 277 21.96 -13.15 -26.73
N VAL A 278 21.38 -14.13 -27.42
CA VAL A 278 20.10 -13.97 -28.14
C VAL A 278 18.93 -13.78 -27.16
N LEU A 279 18.96 -14.45 -26.00
CA LEU A 279 17.95 -14.30 -24.94
C LEU A 279 18.11 -12.99 -24.15
N GLN A 280 19.33 -12.50 -23.95
CA GLN A 280 19.62 -11.27 -23.20
C GLN A 280 19.26 -10.00 -24.00
N GLY A 281 19.43 -10.00 -25.33
CA GLY A 281 19.00 -8.91 -26.22
C GLY A 281 17.47 -8.70 -26.29
N VAL A 282 16.68 -9.68 -25.84
CA VAL A 282 15.21 -9.60 -25.74
C VAL A 282 14.77 -8.98 -24.41
N LEU A 283 15.60 -9.04 -23.36
CA LEU A 283 15.27 -8.57 -22.01
C LEU A 283 15.65 -7.09 -21.76
N GLU A 284 16.68 -6.56 -22.42
CA GLU A 284 17.22 -5.21 -22.12
C GLU A 284 16.45 -4.05 -22.79
N ARG A 285 15.54 -4.29 -23.73
CA ARG A 285 14.74 -3.22 -24.40
C ARG A 285 13.61 -2.62 -23.53
N GLY A 286 13.59 -2.90 -22.23
CA GLY A 286 12.45 -2.65 -21.34
C GLY A 286 12.51 -1.44 -20.38
N GLY A 287 13.60 -0.67 -20.30
CA GLY A 287 13.72 0.35 -19.25
C GLY A 287 14.38 1.65 -19.71
N ILE A 288 13.62 2.76 -19.73
CA ILE A 288 14.18 4.11 -19.78
C ILE A 288 13.41 5.00 -18.80
N GLY A 289 14.14 5.51 -17.80
CA GLY A 289 13.73 6.59 -16.90
C GLY A 289 13.70 7.96 -17.58
N GLY A 290 13.07 8.93 -16.94
CA GLY A 290 13.00 10.31 -17.44
C GLY A 290 12.92 11.29 -16.28
N SER A 291 13.91 12.17 -16.24
CA SER A 291 14.07 13.35 -15.41
C SER A 291 13.21 14.53 -15.89
N ASP A 292 12.99 15.45 -14.98
CA ASP A 292 12.26 16.72 -15.11
C ASP A 292 12.85 17.68 -16.15
N THR A 293 11.97 18.43 -16.82
CA THR A 293 12.17 19.86 -17.15
C THR A 293 10.84 20.61 -17.25
N ASP A 294 10.79 21.72 -16.50
CA ASP A 294 9.80 22.80 -16.55
C ASP A 294 9.77 23.52 -17.91
N SER A 295 8.59 24.02 -18.30
CA SER A 295 8.41 25.39 -18.82
C SER A 295 6.95 25.70 -19.17
N ALA A 296 6.53 26.90 -18.77
CA ALA A 296 5.20 27.49 -18.85
C ALA A 296 4.74 27.87 -20.28
N ILE A 297 3.41 27.90 -20.49
CA ILE A 297 2.74 28.62 -21.60
C ILE A 297 1.43 29.25 -21.07
N PRO A 298 1.04 30.47 -21.53
CA PRO A 298 -0.01 31.30 -20.95
C PRO A 298 -1.43 31.08 -21.51
N GLU A 299 -2.37 31.79 -20.88
CA GLU A 299 -3.81 31.95 -21.15
C GLU A 299 -4.21 32.13 -22.62
N ALA A 300 -5.34 31.51 -23.01
CA ALA A 300 -6.24 32.03 -24.02
C ALA A 300 -7.69 31.56 -23.80
N ALA A 301 -8.61 32.49 -23.98
CA ALA A 301 -10.03 32.44 -23.68
C ALA A 301 -10.90 31.74 -24.75
N SER A 302 -12.11 31.36 -24.33
CA SER A 302 -13.40 31.28 -25.08
C SER A 302 -14.21 30.10 -24.51
N GLY A 303 -15.51 30.13 -24.28
CA GLY A 303 -16.56 31.07 -24.68
C GLY A 303 -17.80 30.26 -25.05
N GLY A 304 -18.85 30.35 -24.21
CA GLY A 304 -20.26 30.24 -24.59
C GLY A 304 -20.86 28.87 -24.99
N MET A 305 -21.86 28.41 -24.23
CA MET A 305 -23.29 28.53 -24.58
C MET A 305 -24.12 27.56 -23.73
N GLU A 306 -24.81 28.10 -22.73
CA GLU A 306 -25.92 27.46 -22.02
C GLU A 306 -27.25 27.91 -22.65
N ASN A 307 -28.18 26.97 -22.83
CA ASN A 307 -29.58 27.27 -23.13
C ASN A 307 -30.50 26.43 -22.23
N ALA A 308 -31.25 27.17 -21.41
CA ALA A 308 -32.66 27.05 -21.05
C ALA A 308 -33.26 25.66 -20.73
N ALA A 309 -33.81 25.51 -19.53
CA ALA A 309 -35.27 25.64 -19.29
C ALA A 309 -35.66 25.21 -17.86
N GLN A 310 -36.13 26.15 -17.05
CA GLN A 310 -36.95 25.89 -15.87
C GLN A 310 -38.05 26.94 -15.80
N SER A 311 -39.31 26.49 -15.81
CA SER A 311 -40.43 27.20 -15.21
C SER A 311 -41.60 26.23 -15.02
N ARG A 312 -41.95 25.94 -13.77
CA ARG A 312 -43.36 25.93 -13.35
C ARG A 312 -43.51 25.93 -11.83
N GLN A 313 -44.29 26.90 -11.39
CA GLN A 313 -44.69 27.26 -10.04
C GLN A 313 -45.85 26.40 -9.52
N GLU A 314 -45.79 26.14 -8.21
CA GLU A 314 -46.84 26.24 -7.18
C GLU A 314 -48.31 25.89 -7.51
N ARG A 315 -48.87 25.01 -6.67
CA ARG A 315 -50.20 25.22 -6.06
C ARG A 315 -50.35 24.42 -4.77
N THR A 316 -50.88 25.11 -3.77
CA THR A 316 -51.26 24.72 -2.42
C THR A 316 -52.67 24.07 -2.41
N ASP A 317 -52.98 23.29 -1.36
CA ASP A 317 -54.14 23.46 -0.46
C ASP A 317 -54.49 22.15 0.32
N SER A 318 -54.28 22.21 1.64
CA SER A 318 -55.19 21.92 2.76
C SER A 318 -56.17 20.69 2.78
N GLU A 319 -55.86 19.71 3.66
CA GLU A 319 -56.63 19.20 4.85
C GLU A 319 -58.16 18.82 4.79
N PRO A 320 -58.76 18.14 5.82
CA PRO A 320 -58.56 16.77 6.34
C PRO A 320 -59.91 16.01 6.60
N LEU A 321 -59.90 14.73 7.06
CA LEU A 321 -60.77 14.14 8.11
C LEU A 321 -60.87 12.58 8.10
N ALA A 322 -60.45 12.00 9.24
CA ALA A 322 -61.13 11.03 10.12
C ALA A 322 -61.63 9.63 9.66
N SER A 323 -61.03 8.61 10.30
CA SER A 323 -61.64 7.65 11.26
C SER A 323 -62.10 6.23 10.84
N GLN A 324 -61.64 5.26 11.67
CA GLN A 324 -62.32 4.02 12.15
C GLN A 324 -62.52 2.86 11.15
N HIS A 325 -62.49 1.55 11.48
CA HIS A 325 -62.11 0.68 12.61
C HIS A 325 -62.28 -0.79 12.08
N GLU A 326 -61.68 -1.79 12.74
CA GLU A 326 -62.00 -3.25 12.76
C GLU A 326 -61.41 -4.25 11.72
N ASP A 327 -60.63 -5.23 12.24
CA ASP A 327 -60.48 -6.63 11.79
C ASP A 327 -61.68 -7.49 12.30
N PRO A 328 -61.95 -8.80 11.97
CA PRO A 328 -61.13 -9.87 11.32
C PRO A 328 -61.99 -10.83 10.39
N PRO A 329 -61.81 -12.19 10.32
CA PRO A 329 -60.87 -13.03 9.55
C PRO A 329 -61.58 -14.03 8.55
N PRO A 330 -61.11 -15.28 8.28
CA PRO A 330 -60.41 -15.68 7.03
C PRO A 330 -61.11 -16.79 6.21
N ALA A 331 -60.85 -16.90 4.89
CA ALA A 331 -61.12 -18.15 4.15
C ALA A 331 -60.37 -18.27 2.80
N THR A 332 -59.54 -19.32 2.70
CA THR A 332 -59.41 -20.35 1.65
C THR A 332 -59.64 -20.07 0.14
N HIS A 333 -58.71 -20.65 -0.65
CA HIS A 333 -58.88 -21.32 -1.95
C HIS A 333 -59.44 -20.53 -3.16
N ASN A 334 -58.57 -20.25 -4.15
CA ASN A 334 -58.52 -20.93 -5.46
C ASN A 334 -57.84 -20.07 -6.54
N ALA A 335 -57.07 -20.75 -7.39
CA ALA A 335 -56.55 -20.23 -8.65
C ALA A 335 -57.70 -19.83 -9.61
N PRO A 336 -57.43 -18.96 -10.60
CA PRO A 336 -57.18 -19.56 -11.91
C PRO A 336 -56.09 -18.88 -12.76
N VAL A 337 -55.48 -19.76 -13.54
CA VAL A 337 -54.81 -19.60 -14.84
C VAL A 337 -55.35 -18.43 -15.68
N PHE A 338 -54.46 -17.54 -16.15
CA PHE A 338 -54.54 -16.98 -17.51
C PHE A 338 -53.14 -16.60 -18.03
N ALA A 339 -52.90 -17.05 -19.26
CA ALA A 339 -51.70 -16.84 -20.05
C ALA A 339 -51.59 -15.38 -20.54
N ALA A 340 -50.37 -14.81 -20.48
CA ALA A 340 -49.97 -13.71 -21.35
C ALA A 340 -48.44 -13.74 -21.50
N GLY A 341 -47.97 -13.99 -22.72
CA GLY A 341 -46.54 -14.06 -23.08
C GLY A 341 -45.79 -12.72 -22.93
N PRO A 342 -44.46 -12.76 -22.81
CA PRO A 342 -43.66 -11.55 -22.65
C PRO A 342 -43.46 -10.84 -24.00
N LYS A 343 -44.08 -9.66 -24.15
CA LYS A 343 -43.73 -8.70 -25.22
C LYS A 343 -42.34 -8.15 -24.96
N SER A 344 -41.35 -8.56 -25.76
CA SER A 344 -40.04 -7.94 -25.79
C SER A 344 -40.14 -6.55 -26.44
N LYS A 345 -39.75 -5.50 -25.70
CA LYS A 345 -39.56 -4.15 -26.26
C LYS A 345 -38.06 -3.97 -26.55
N SER A 346 -37.65 -4.26 -27.77
CA SER A 346 -36.33 -3.91 -28.29
C SER A 346 -36.23 -2.39 -28.48
N LYS A 347 -35.47 -1.70 -27.62
CA LYS A 347 -35.07 -0.31 -27.86
C LYS A 347 -33.97 -0.28 -28.93
N GLY A 348 -34.34 0.08 -30.15
CA GLY A 348 -33.40 0.37 -31.24
C GLY A 348 -32.57 1.60 -30.90
N LYS A 349 -31.26 1.42 -30.68
CA LYS A 349 -30.27 2.50 -30.70
C LYS A 349 -30.06 2.92 -32.15
N LYS A 350 -30.50 4.14 -32.52
CA LYS A 350 -30.13 4.79 -33.78
C LYS A 350 -28.60 4.95 -33.79
N LYS A 351 -27.90 4.19 -34.66
CA LYS A 351 -26.49 4.43 -34.99
C LYS A 351 -26.43 5.73 -35.78
N ALA A 352 -25.89 6.79 -35.17
CA ALA A 352 -25.44 7.95 -35.93
C ALA A 352 -24.30 7.51 -36.85
N SER A 353 -24.40 7.85 -38.14
CA SER A 353 -23.31 7.71 -39.11
C SER A 353 -22.14 8.56 -38.62
N ALA A 354 -21.08 7.92 -38.11
CA ALA A 354 -19.89 8.63 -37.67
C ALA A 354 -19.09 9.03 -38.92
N THR A 355 -19.00 10.33 -39.17
CA THR A 355 -18.13 10.90 -40.21
C THR A 355 -16.68 10.49 -39.94
N ALA A 356 -15.94 10.12 -40.99
CA ALA A 356 -14.53 9.74 -40.86
C ALA A 356 -13.71 10.91 -40.28
N PRO A 357 -12.76 10.66 -39.36
CA PRO A 357 -11.94 11.71 -38.77
C PRO A 357 -11.07 12.37 -39.85
N SER A 358 -10.96 13.69 -39.79
CA SER A 358 -10.24 14.51 -40.76
C SER A 358 -8.81 14.86 -40.34
N ASN A 359 -8.45 14.61 -39.08
CA ASN A 359 -7.16 14.91 -38.50
C ASN A 359 -6.83 13.99 -37.31
N PHE A 360 -5.56 13.99 -36.87
CA PHE A 360 -5.11 13.18 -35.74
C PHE A 360 -5.83 13.50 -34.40
N LYS A 361 -6.32 14.74 -34.19
CA LYS A 361 -7.04 15.11 -32.95
C LYS A 361 -8.39 14.41 -32.83
N GLU A 362 -9.04 14.09 -33.95
CA GLU A 362 -10.32 13.40 -34.01
C GLU A 362 -10.19 11.87 -33.91
N CYS A 363 -8.99 11.33 -34.08
CA CYS A 363 -8.74 9.89 -34.04
C CYS A 363 -8.84 9.29 -32.62
N THR A 364 -9.19 8.01 -32.53
CA THR A 364 -9.12 7.24 -31.28
C THR A 364 -7.70 6.76 -31.01
N ILE A 365 -7.34 6.50 -29.75
CA ILE A 365 -5.99 6.04 -29.35
C ILE A 365 -5.52 4.81 -30.16
N PRO A 366 -6.34 3.77 -30.41
CA PRO A 366 -5.92 2.62 -31.23
C PRO A 366 -5.52 2.99 -32.66
N VAL A 367 -6.22 3.96 -33.27
CA VAL A 367 -5.91 4.45 -34.63
C VAL A 367 -4.59 5.22 -34.62
N LEU A 368 -4.39 6.08 -33.62
CA LEU A 368 -3.13 6.81 -33.45
C LEU A 368 -1.94 5.85 -33.23
N GLN A 369 -2.13 4.81 -32.42
CA GLN A 369 -1.13 3.76 -32.20
C GLN A 369 -0.83 2.96 -33.47
N GLN A 370 -1.80 2.80 -34.37
CA GLN A 370 -1.58 2.13 -35.66
C GLN A 370 -0.64 2.96 -36.55
N PHE A 371 -0.86 4.27 -36.65
CA PHE A 371 0.08 5.17 -37.34
C PHE A 371 1.46 5.15 -36.67
N CYS A 372 1.54 5.17 -35.34
CA CYS A 372 2.84 5.03 -34.67
C CYS A 372 3.55 3.72 -34.99
N ARG A 373 2.84 2.59 -35.12
CA ARG A 373 3.44 1.32 -35.56
C ARG A 373 3.98 1.40 -36.99
N GLN A 374 3.22 2.01 -37.89
CA GLN A 374 3.61 2.17 -39.30
C GLN A 374 4.92 2.94 -39.45
N TYR A 375 5.15 3.96 -38.62
CA TYR A 375 6.35 4.82 -38.65
C TYR A 375 7.37 4.50 -37.54
N GLN A 376 7.23 3.35 -36.86
CA GLN A 376 8.14 2.91 -35.78
C GLN A 376 8.33 3.93 -34.64
N LEU A 377 7.28 4.71 -34.33
CA LEU A 377 7.27 5.68 -33.24
C LEU A 377 6.86 5.02 -31.92
N LYS A 378 7.29 5.59 -30.78
CA LYS A 378 6.91 5.13 -29.43
C LYS A 378 5.37 5.06 -29.29
N LEU A 379 4.82 3.98 -28.73
CA LEU A 379 3.36 3.73 -28.65
C LEU A 379 2.67 4.28 -27.38
N GLY A 380 3.44 4.71 -26.38
CA GLY A 380 2.95 5.20 -25.09
C GLY A 380 2.81 6.72 -24.99
N GLY A 381 1.90 7.17 -24.11
CA GLY A 381 1.59 8.57 -23.82
C GLY A 381 0.09 8.81 -23.67
N ASN A 382 -0.30 10.00 -23.17
CA ASN A 382 -1.69 10.47 -23.34
C ASN A 382 -1.96 10.75 -24.83
N LYS A 383 -3.24 10.94 -25.20
CA LYS A 383 -3.65 11.13 -26.60
C LYS A 383 -2.90 12.31 -27.24
N GLU A 384 -2.75 13.39 -26.49
CA GLU A 384 -2.07 14.62 -26.92
C GLU A 384 -0.60 14.37 -27.27
N ALA A 385 0.14 13.62 -26.44
CA ALA A 385 1.54 13.28 -26.70
C ALA A 385 1.71 12.42 -27.95
N ILE A 386 0.78 11.49 -28.21
CA ILE A 386 0.81 10.66 -29.43
C ILE A 386 0.52 11.52 -30.68
N VAL A 387 -0.46 12.42 -30.60
CA VAL A 387 -0.79 13.36 -31.69
C VAL A 387 0.37 14.31 -31.98
N GLN A 388 1.02 14.87 -30.95
CA GLN A 388 2.16 15.77 -31.13
C GLN A 388 3.33 15.05 -31.81
N ARG A 389 3.64 13.81 -31.40
CA ARG A 389 4.70 12.98 -32.00
C ARG A 389 4.43 12.67 -33.48
N LEU A 390 3.18 12.34 -33.83
CA LEU A 390 2.80 12.11 -35.22
C LEU A 390 2.90 13.40 -36.05
N ASN A 391 2.39 14.54 -35.54
CA ASN A 391 2.52 15.82 -36.25
C ASN A 391 3.98 16.22 -36.47
N GLN A 392 4.83 16.03 -35.46
CA GLN A 392 6.27 16.27 -35.56
C GLN A 392 6.90 15.39 -36.64
N HIS A 393 6.63 14.09 -36.63
CA HIS A 393 7.17 13.15 -37.61
C HIS A 393 6.78 13.49 -39.06
N TYR A 394 5.51 13.84 -39.30
CA TYR A 394 5.06 14.25 -40.65
C TYR A 394 5.70 15.56 -41.10
N THR A 395 5.92 16.49 -40.17
CA THR A 395 6.58 17.77 -40.45
C THR A 395 8.06 17.56 -40.78
N GLU A 396 8.79 16.80 -39.97
CA GLU A 396 10.23 16.51 -40.13
C GLU A 396 10.52 15.66 -41.37
N SER A 397 9.62 14.73 -41.70
CA SER A 397 9.79 13.83 -42.85
C SER A 397 9.28 14.44 -44.17
N HIS A 398 8.74 15.67 -44.12
CA HIS A 398 8.08 16.33 -45.25
C HIS A 398 6.99 15.48 -45.93
N ILE A 399 6.26 14.68 -45.13
CA ILE A 399 5.16 13.82 -45.60
C ILE A 399 3.84 14.57 -45.41
N SER A 400 2.96 14.55 -46.42
CA SER A 400 1.61 15.11 -46.29
C SER A 400 0.80 14.34 -45.24
N GLN A 401 0.00 15.03 -44.42
CA GLN A 401 -0.86 14.37 -43.44
C GLN A 401 -1.81 13.36 -44.09
N PRO A 402 -2.22 12.29 -43.36
CA PRO A 402 -3.09 11.27 -43.91
C PRO A 402 -4.41 11.84 -44.41
N ASN A 403 -4.88 11.37 -45.55
CA ASN A 403 -6.21 11.71 -46.04
C ASN A 403 -7.30 10.85 -45.35
N ALA A 404 -8.57 11.18 -45.60
CA ALA A 404 -9.71 10.48 -44.99
C ALA A 404 -9.74 8.96 -45.28
N VAL A 405 -9.20 8.52 -46.42
CA VAL A 405 -9.11 7.09 -46.79
C VAL A 405 -8.08 6.39 -45.92
N GLU A 406 -6.91 7.00 -45.71
CA GLU A 406 -5.85 6.45 -44.86
C GLU A 406 -6.28 6.36 -43.40
N PHE A 407 -7.02 7.35 -42.90
CA PHE A 407 -7.63 7.29 -41.56
C PHE A 407 -8.65 6.15 -41.43
N ALA A 408 -9.47 5.91 -42.47
CA ALA A 408 -10.42 4.81 -42.48
C ALA A 408 -9.71 3.44 -42.51
N THR A 409 -8.65 3.30 -43.31
CA THR A 409 -7.81 2.10 -43.38
C THR A 409 -7.15 1.79 -42.04
N ALA A 410 -6.49 2.78 -41.42
CA ALA A 410 -5.88 2.61 -40.10
C ALA A 410 -6.91 2.25 -39.01
N SER A 411 -8.14 2.76 -39.12
CA SER A 411 -9.24 2.36 -38.24
C SER A 411 -9.69 0.92 -38.44
N ALA A 412 -9.76 0.43 -39.68
CA ALA A 412 -10.08 -0.95 -39.96
C ALA A 412 -8.98 -1.90 -39.44
N GLU A 413 -7.71 -1.55 -39.63
CA GLU A 413 -6.57 -2.32 -39.14
C GLU A 413 -6.53 -2.38 -37.61
N ALA A 414 -6.75 -1.25 -36.93
CA ALA A 414 -6.82 -1.21 -35.47
C ALA A 414 -7.97 -2.09 -34.93
N GLN A 415 -9.10 -2.17 -35.63
CA GLN A 415 -10.20 -3.06 -35.28
C GLN A 415 -9.86 -4.54 -35.54
N ALA A 416 -9.21 -4.85 -36.66
CA ALA A 416 -8.75 -6.20 -36.98
C ALA A 416 -7.72 -6.72 -35.96
N HIS A 417 -6.78 -5.87 -35.54
CA HIS A 417 -5.79 -6.20 -34.51
C HIS A 417 -6.43 -6.45 -33.14
N LYS A 418 -7.50 -5.70 -32.82
CA LYS A 418 -8.29 -5.93 -31.60
C LYS A 418 -9.06 -7.27 -31.68
N ALA A 419 -9.58 -7.61 -32.85
CA ALA A 419 -10.28 -8.87 -33.07
C ALA A 419 -9.33 -10.08 -33.00
N SER A 420 -8.14 -10.01 -33.60
CA SER A 420 -7.15 -11.09 -33.58
C SER A 420 -6.61 -11.37 -32.17
N GLN A 421 -6.37 -10.34 -31.37
CA GLN A 421 -5.98 -10.51 -29.96
C GLN A 421 -7.07 -11.20 -29.13
N SER A 422 -8.36 -10.92 -29.41
CA SER A 422 -9.47 -11.60 -28.76
C SER A 422 -9.66 -13.06 -29.21
N GLY A 423 -9.27 -13.40 -30.44
CA GLY A 423 -9.35 -14.75 -31.00
C GLY A 423 -8.24 -15.69 -30.51
N LEU A 424 -7.01 -15.17 -30.36
CA LEU A 424 -5.88 -15.93 -29.82
C LEU A 424 -6.08 -16.33 -28.35
N ALA A 425 -6.80 -15.50 -27.58
CA ALA A 425 -7.24 -15.85 -26.23
C ALA A 425 -8.26 -17.00 -26.20
N ARG A 426 -8.94 -17.28 -27.33
CA ARG A 426 -9.99 -18.30 -27.45
C ARG A 426 -9.48 -19.63 -27.99
N LYS A 427 -8.48 -19.62 -28.88
CA LYS A 427 -7.90 -20.82 -29.51
C LYS A 427 -6.91 -21.58 -28.61
N ARG A 428 -6.18 -20.88 -27.74
CA ARG A 428 -5.35 -21.49 -26.67
C ARG A 428 -6.13 -22.36 -25.68
N LYS A 429 -7.46 -22.35 -25.78
CA LYS A 429 -8.37 -23.04 -24.87
C LYS A 429 -8.98 -24.31 -25.45
N GLN A 430 -8.79 -24.55 -26.75
CA GLN A 430 -9.42 -25.65 -27.47
C GLN A 430 -8.43 -26.79 -27.79
N ASP A 431 -7.14 -26.48 -27.83
CA ASP A 431 -6.09 -27.46 -28.19
C ASP A 431 -5.58 -28.28 -26.98
N ASP A 432 -5.96 -27.93 -25.74
CA ASP A 432 -5.57 -28.66 -24.50
C ASP A 432 -6.50 -29.85 -24.15
N MET A 433 -7.34 -30.33 -25.09
CA MET A 433 -8.45 -31.27 -24.80
C MET A 433 -8.31 -32.68 -25.40
N VAL A 434 -7.17 -33.07 -25.99
CA VAL A 434 -7.02 -34.41 -26.59
C VAL A 434 -5.66 -35.02 -26.21
N ASP A 435 -5.64 -35.80 -25.13
CA ASP A 435 -4.99 -37.12 -25.00
C ASP A 435 -4.62 -37.45 -23.55
N GLY A 436 -5.08 -38.61 -23.07
CA GLY A 436 -4.62 -39.16 -21.79
C GLY A 436 -5.60 -40.16 -21.15
N ASP A 437 -5.74 -41.34 -21.74
CA ASP A 437 -6.35 -42.50 -21.09
C ASP A 437 -5.49 -43.77 -21.30
N ALA A 438 -5.47 -44.64 -20.26
CA ALA A 438 -4.86 -45.98 -20.13
C ALA A 438 -3.34 -46.03 -19.77
N ALA A 439 -2.85 -46.82 -18.80
CA ALA A 439 -3.39 -47.92 -18.00
C ALA A 439 -2.56 -48.17 -16.71
N VAL A 440 -3.17 -48.91 -15.77
CA VAL A 440 -2.67 -49.34 -14.46
C VAL A 440 -2.42 -50.88 -14.50
N VAL A 441 -1.51 -51.38 -13.62
CA VAL A 441 -1.29 -52.79 -13.13
C VAL A 441 -0.54 -53.71 -14.14
N ASP A 442 0.50 -54.47 -13.82
CA ASP A 442 0.64 -55.50 -12.77
C ASP A 442 2.11 -55.92 -12.50
N SER A 443 2.32 -56.54 -11.35
CA SER A 443 3.56 -57.12 -10.83
C SER A 443 3.83 -58.52 -11.40
N THR A 444 5.09 -58.96 -11.48
CA THR A 444 5.61 -60.26 -10.95
C THR A 444 7.00 -60.66 -11.51
N ALA A 445 7.81 -61.25 -10.62
CA ALA A 445 8.84 -62.31 -10.80
C ALA A 445 10.11 -62.09 -11.68
N GLY A 446 11.28 -62.43 -11.12
CA GLY A 446 12.53 -62.74 -11.87
C GLY A 446 12.48 -64.12 -12.56
N PRO A 447 13.60 -64.76 -13.01
CA PRO A 447 15.04 -64.46 -12.79
C PRO A 447 16.00 -64.67 -14.01
N ALA A 448 17.30 -64.35 -13.78
CA ALA A 448 18.53 -64.96 -14.34
C ALA A 448 18.79 -65.14 -15.86
N LYS A 449 19.88 -64.54 -16.39
CA LYS A 449 21.04 -65.23 -17.03
C LYS A 449 22.05 -64.27 -17.73
N ARG A 450 23.34 -64.52 -17.44
CA ARG A 450 24.52 -64.61 -18.35
C ARG A 450 24.65 -63.63 -19.54
N ARG A 451 25.80 -62.92 -19.62
CA ARG A 451 27.09 -63.28 -20.29
C ARG A 451 27.76 -62.08 -20.99
N ARG A 452 29.10 -62.02 -20.83
CA ARG A 452 30.14 -61.37 -21.70
C ARG A 452 30.05 -59.84 -21.81
N GLY A 453 31.13 -59.07 -21.77
CA GLY A 453 32.57 -59.29 -21.83
C GLY A 453 33.19 -57.94 -22.22
N GLY A 454 34.42 -57.64 -21.80
CA GLY A 454 35.07 -56.40 -22.22
C GLY A 454 36.22 -56.01 -21.31
N GLN A 455 37.41 -56.54 -21.63
CA GLN A 455 38.68 -56.05 -21.14
C GLN A 455 38.96 -54.65 -21.72
N ALA A 456 39.48 -53.75 -20.91
CA ALA A 456 40.52 -52.81 -21.33
C ALA A 456 41.29 -52.34 -20.09
N ASN A 457 42.57 -52.71 -20.06
CA ASN A 457 43.61 -52.11 -19.23
C ASN A 457 43.65 -50.59 -19.45
N ILE A 458 43.91 -49.83 -18.39
CA ILE A 458 44.92 -48.76 -18.41
C ILE A 458 45.48 -48.62 -16.98
N SER A 459 46.80 -48.67 -16.95
CA SER A 459 47.70 -48.55 -15.81
C SER A 459 47.81 -47.10 -15.37
N LEU A 460 47.79 -46.84 -14.05
CA LEU A 460 48.56 -45.77 -13.40
C LEU A 460 48.47 -45.91 -11.87
N GLN A 461 49.46 -46.61 -11.32
CA GLN A 461 49.88 -46.47 -9.92
C GLN A 461 50.68 -45.18 -9.79
N LEU A 462 50.31 -44.26 -8.90
CA LEU A 462 51.26 -43.42 -8.14
C LEU A 462 50.53 -42.66 -7.01
N THR A 463 50.87 -43.07 -5.78
CA THR A 463 50.97 -42.29 -4.53
C THR A 463 49.72 -41.58 -3.97
N GLN A 464 48.96 -42.30 -3.14
CA GLN A 464 48.05 -41.70 -2.14
C GLN A 464 48.19 -42.38 -0.76
N GLU A 465 49.40 -42.81 -0.38
CA GLU A 465 49.65 -43.50 0.90
C GLU A 465 50.67 -42.81 1.83
N SER A 466 51.21 -41.64 1.46
CA SER A 466 52.25 -40.95 2.27
C SER A 466 51.74 -39.84 3.20
N MET A 467 50.45 -39.43 3.15
CA MET A 467 49.93 -38.38 4.05
C MET A 467 49.21 -38.87 5.31
N LEU A 468 48.86 -40.16 5.42
CA LEU A 468 48.05 -40.65 6.54
C LEU A 468 48.84 -41.30 7.70
N ARG A 469 50.18 -41.30 7.68
CA ARG A 469 51.00 -41.98 8.72
C ARG A 469 51.81 -41.04 9.63
N ARG A 470 51.33 -39.83 9.93
CA ARG A 470 52.01 -38.94 10.90
C ARG A 470 51.17 -38.31 12.01
N CYS A 471 49.94 -38.74 12.23
CA CYS A 471 49.15 -38.34 13.41
C CYS A 471 48.98 -39.54 14.37
N GLY A 472 50.07 -39.90 15.05
CA GLY A 472 50.09 -40.95 16.07
C GLY A 472 50.85 -40.49 17.31
N ARG A 473 50.50 -39.31 17.83
CA ARG A 473 50.88 -38.87 19.18
C ARG A 473 49.93 -37.77 19.62
N GLU A 474 48.74 -38.16 20.03
CA GLU A 474 47.81 -37.31 20.80
C GLU A 474 48.41 -37.07 22.19
N GLY A 475 49.45 -36.24 22.27
CA GLY A 475 49.73 -35.53 23.49
C GLY A 475 48.60 -34.53 23.65
N SER A 476 47.88 -34.57 24.78
CA SER A 476 46.86 -33.58 25.14
C SER A 476 47.49 -32.20 25.13
N THR A 477 47.47 -31.52 23.97
CA THR A 477 47.88 -30.13 23.85
C THR A 477 46.94 -29.34 24.72
N GLN A 478 47.49 -28.76 25.79
CA GLN A 478 46.72 -27.90 26.67
C GLN A 478 46.08 -26.79 25.83
N PRO A 479 44.76 -26.56 25.98
CA PRO A 479 44.07 -25.51 25.24
C PRO A 479 44.76 -24.17 25.48
N GLY A 480 45.12 -23.49 24.39
CA GLY A 480 45.81 -22.20 24.42
C GLY A 480 47.32 -22.25 24.17
N SER A 481 47.87 -23.42 23.79
CA SER A 481 49.28 -23.51 23.40
C SER A 481 49.62 -22.59 22.21
N ALA A 482 50.83 -22.04 22.16
CA ALA A 482 51.27 -21.17 21.05
C ALA A 482 51.10 -21.83 19.67
N ARG A 483 51.24 -23.16 19.60
CA ARG A 483 51.07 -23.95 18.37
C ARG A 483 49.62 -24.03 17.91
N GLU A 484 48.68 -24.11 18.85
CA GLU A 484 47.25 -24.07 18.57
C GLU A 484 46.83 -22.69 18.05
N LYS A 485 47.34 -21.62 18.66
CA LYS A 485 47.10 -20.24 18.22
C LYS A 485 47.56 -19.99 16.78
N VAL A 486 48.75 -20.48 16.41
CA VAL A 486 49.25 -20.42 15.01
C VAL A 486 48.35 -21.21 14.07
N ARG A 487 47.96 -22.45 14.42
CA ARG A 487 47.07 -23.28 13.59
C ARG A 487 45.72 -22.60 13.36
N ILE A 488 45.11 -22.02 14.40
CA ILE A 488 43.84 -21.29 14.28
C ILE A 488 44.00 -20.06 13.37
N ARG A 489 45.14 -19.36 13.45
CA ARG A 489 45.43 -18.22 12.58
C ARG A 489 45.55 -18.61 11.11
N GLU A 490 46.31 -19.66 10.82
CA GLU A 490 46.49 -20.21 9.47
C GLU A 490 45.14 -20.67 8.91
N PHE A 491 44.35 -21.39 9.71
CA PHE A 491 43.00 -21.79 9.33
C PHE A 491 42.08 -20.59 9.03
N ALA A 492 42.14 -19.54 9.85
CA ALA A 492 41.39 -18.32 9.61
C ALA A 492 41.84 -17.60 8.32
N ALA A 493 43.16 -17.55 8.05
CA ALA A 493 43.71 -16.96 6.83
C ALA A 493 43.29 -17.75 5.57
N ASP A 494 43.37 -19.08 5.62
CA ASP A 494 42.90 -19.96 4.54
C ASP A 494 41.42 -19.76 4.27
N LYS A 495 40.59 -19.65 5.32
CA LYS A 495 39.14 -19.39 5.15
C LYS A 495 38.85 -17.99 4.63
N CYS A 496 39.58 -16.97 5.05
CA CYS A 496 39.46 -15.64 4.46
C CYS A 496 39.80 -15.68 2.95
N ALA A 497 40.84 -16.39 2.54
CA ALA A 497 41.20 -16.54 1.13
C ALA A 497 40.13 -17.33 0.34
N GLU A 498 39.59 -18.42 0.90
CA GLU A 498 38.54 -19.24 0.29
C GLU A 498 37.25 -18.45 0.02
N TYR A 499 36.89 -17.52 0.91
CA TYR A 499 35.71 -16.66 0.76
C TYR A 499 36.02 -15.28 0.15
N GLU A 500 37.23 -15.10 -0.42
CA GLU A 500 37.67 -13.86 -1.05
C GLU A 500 37.57 -12.61 -0.13
N LEU A 501 37.65 -12.82 1.19
CA LEU A 501 37.68 -11.75 2.17
C LEU A 501 39.05 -11.08 2.13
N SER A 502 39.07 -9.77 1.87
CA SER A 502 40.27 -8.96 1.81
C SER A 502 40.13 -7.69 2.68
N GLY A 503 41.19 -6.88 2.78
CA GLY A 503 41.12 -5.58 3.47
C GLY A 503 40.98 -5.67 4.99
N THR A 504 40.09 -4.85 5.55
CA THR A 504 39.86 -4.72 7.00
C THR A 504 39.22 -5.97 7.60
N ASP A 505 38.30 -6.60 6.86
CA ASP A 505 37.53 -7.74 7.38
C ASP A 505 38.40 -8.98 7.57
N ALA A 506 39.29 -9.26 6.62
CA ALA A 506 40.26 -10.35 6.74
C ALA A 506 41.25 -10.11 7.90
N LYS A 507 41.70 -8.86 8.09
CA LYS A 507 42.57 -8.48 9.21
C LYS A 507 41.87 -8.64 10.57
N ASP A 508 40.61 -8.24 10.65
CA ASP A 508 39.78 -8.38 11.84
C ASP A 508 39.51 -9.85 12.18
N ILE A 509 39.18 -10.69 11.21
CA ILE A 509 38.99 -12.14 11.42
C ILE A 509 40.29 -12.78 11.90
N MET A 510 41.44 -12.45 11.28
CA MET A 510 42.73 -12.97 11.72
C MET A 510 43.08 -12.50 13.14
N ARG A 511 42.78 -11.25 13.51
CA ARG A 511 42.97 -10.72 14.87
C ARG A 511 42.07 -11.45 15.87
N ASP A 512 40.77 -11.51 15.59
CA ASP A 512 39.75 -12.06 16.48
C ASP A 512 39.92 -13.59 16.66
N SER A 513 40.52 -14.29 15.68
CA SER A 513 40.85 -15.73 15.75
C SER A 513 41.82 -16.11 16.88
N GLN A 514 42.56 -15.14 17.43
CA GLN A 514 43.56 -15.37 18.48
C GLN A 514 42.96 -15.25 19.89
N LEU A 515 41.70 -14.86 20.01
CA LEU A 515 41.00 -14.65 21.27
C LEU A 515 40.49 -15.96 21.86
N THR A 516 40.24 -15.96 23.16
CA THR A 516 39.52 -17.06 23.80
C THR A 516 38.08 -17.14 23.31
N THR A 517 37.44 -18.30 23.46
CA THR A 517 36.05 -18.49 23.04
C THR A 517 35.09 -17.51 23.73
N GLN A 518 35.32 -17.19 25.01
CA GLN A 518 34.48 -16.21 25.73
C GLN A 518 34.63 -14.80 25.15
N GLU A 519 35.87 -14.35 24.90
CA GLU A 519 36.15 -13.04 24.30
C GLU A 519 35.57 -12.93 22.89
N LEU A 520 35.73 -13.99 22.07
CA LEU A 520 35.15 -14.04 20.73
C LEU A 520 33.62 -13.95 20.77
N LEU A 521 32.98 -14.66 21.71
CA LEU A 521 31.52 -14.60 21.88
C LEU A 521 31.04 -13.19 22.25
N VAL A 522 31.75 -12.50 23.16
CA VAL A 522 31.45 -11.11 23.53
C VAL A 522 31.60 -10.19 22.32
N ILE A 523 32.69 -10.31 21.54
CA ILE A 523 32.89 -9.49 20.33
C ILE A 523 31.79 -9.76 19.30
N ILE A 524 31.40 -11.02 19.09
CA ILE A 524 30.31 -11.37 18.16
C ILE A 524 29.00 -10.75 18.63
N LEU A 525 28.66 -10.83 19.92
CA LEU A 525 27.45 -10.19 20.46
C LEU A 525 27.48 -8.67 20.27
N CYS A 526 28.61 -8.01 20.51
CA CYS A 526 28.79 -6.58 20.23
C CYS A 526 28.64 -6.25 18.74
N LYS A 527 29.26 -7.03 17.84
CA LYS A 527 29.16 -6.84 16.37
C LYS A 527 27.74 -7.07 15.87
N VAL A 528 27.02 -8.05 16.41
CA VAL A 528 25.61 -8.32 16.07
C VAL A 528 24.72 -7.18 16.56
N ALA A 529 24.89 -6.71 17.81
CA ALA A 529 24.16 -5.57 18.34
C ALA A 529 24.42 -4.29 17.51
N HIS A 530 25.70 -3.99 17.23
CA HIS A 530 26.09 -2.86 16.40
C HIS A 530 25.52 -2.95 14.97
N ASN A 531 25.59 -4.12 14.33
CA ASN A 531 24.97 -4.32 13.02
C ASN A 531 23.45 -4.19 13.05
N SER A 532 22.79 -4.60 14.14
CA SER A 532 21.34 -4.40 14.32
C SER A 532 20.99 -2.91 14.34
N VAL A 533 21.72 -2.10 15.13
CA VAL A 533 21.56 -0.64 15.18
C VAL A 533 21.82 -0.02 13.81
N ARG A 534 22.93 -0.38 13.16
CA ARG A 534 23.25 0.12 11.82
C ARG A 534 22.20 -0.25 10.77
N ASN A 535 21.65 -1.46 10.84
CA ASN A 535 20.58 -1.90 9.93
C ASN A 535 19.27 -1.13 10.19
N GLN A 536 18.97 -0.85 11.45
CA GLN A 536 17.84 0.01 11.84
C GLN A 536 18.02 1.43 11.29
N GLU A 537 19.18 2.05 11.49
CA GLU A 537 19.51 3.37 10.94
C GLU A 537 19.46 3.39 9.40
N ASN A 538 19.96 2.35 8.74
CA ASN A 538 19.86 2.21 7.29
C ASN A 538 18.39 2.09 6.86
N GLY A 539 17.56 1.34 7.59
CA GLY A 539 16.12 1.24 7.36
C GLY A 539 15.40 2.57 7.52
N LEU A 540 15.75 3.34 8.56
CA LEU A 540 15.26 4.70 8.79
C LEU A 540 15.66 5.63 7.64
N ASN A 541 16.95 5.65 7.26
CA ASN A 541 17.46 6.48 6.17
C ASN A 541 16.82 6.13 4.82
N ALA A 542 16.56 4.84 4.57
CA ALA A 542 15.81 4.40 3.40
C ALA A 542 14.37 4.93 3.45
N TYR A 543 13.68 4.78 4.59
CA TYR A 543 12.31 5.28 4.79
C TYR A 543 12.19 6.80 4.57
N LEU A 544 13.10 7.59 5.14
CA LEU A 544 13.11 9.05 5.02
C LEU A 544 13.22 9.54 3.57
N LYS A 545 13.78 8.72 2.66
CA LYS A 545 13.87 9.01 1.22
C LYS A 545 12.63 8.58 0.43
N THR A 546 11.74 7.78 1.01
CA THR A 546 10.55 7.26 0.30
C THR A 546 9.51 8.34 0.02
N SER A 547 8.64 8.09 -0.97
CA SER A 547 7.43 8.90 -1.18
C SER A 547 6.47 8.84 0.00
N ASN A 548 6.43 7.72 0.76
CA ASN A 548 5.58 7.60 1.93
C ASN A 548 5.90 8.68 2.97
N PHE A 549 7.17 8.85 3.34
CA PHE A 549 7.57 9.93 4.24
C PHE A 549 7.17 11.32 3.69
N LYS A 550 7.44 11.58 2.40
CA LYS A 550 7.09 12.85 1.76
C LYS A 550 5.59 13.12 1.80
N ASP A 551 4.78 12.15 1.40
CA ASP A 551 3.34 12.30 1.20
C ASP A 551 2.55 12.25 2.51
N LYS A 552 3.00 11.43 3.47
CA LYS A 552 2.26 11.17 4.72
C LYS A 552 2.79 11.96 5.91
N VAL A 553 4.08 12.26 5.95
CA VAL A 553 4.69 13.03 7.05
C VAL A 553 4.94 14.47 6.59
N ALA A 554 5.77 14.69 5.58
CA ALA A 554 6.21 16.05 5.23
C ALA A 554 5.07 16.96 4.77
N ILE A 555 4.12 16.49 3.95
CA ILE A 555 2.94 17.28 3.57
C ILE A 555 2.10 17.67 4.79
N LYS A 556 1.93 16.77 5.76
CA LYS A 556 1.18 17.06 6.99
C LYS A 556 1.89 18.10 7.84
N LEU A 557 3.22 18.00 8.00
CA LEU A 557 4.03 18.99 8.71
C LEU A 557 3.90 20.38 8.10
N LYS A 558 4.01 20.47 6.78
CA LYS A 558 3.82 21.73 6.05
C LYS A 558 2.40 22.27 6.24
N THR A 559 1.40 21.40 6.20
CA THR A 559 -0.01 21.79 6.41
C THR A 559 -0.26 22.25 7.85
N MET A 560 0.36 21.61 8.85
CA MET A 560 0.30 22.02 10.26
C MET A 560 0.87 23.42 10.44
N LEU A 561 2.00 23.76 9.80
CA LEU A 561 2.56 25.12 9.83
C LEU A 561 1.65 26.18 9.20
N LEU A 562 0.73 25.78 8.31
CA LEU A 562 -0.26 26.69 7.74
C LEU A 562 -1.52 26.83 8.58
N ASP A 563 -1.79 25.90 9.50
CA ASP A 563 -3.04 25.84 10.25
C ASP A 563 -3.27 27.13 11.07
N PRO A 564 -4.48 27.73 11.03
CA PRO A 564 -4.73 28.99 11.71
C PRO A 564 -4.65 28.89 13.24
N GLY A 565 -4.79 27.68 13.78
CA GLY A 565 -4.80 27.39 15.20
C GLY A 565 -3.41 27.29 15.84
N ILE A 566 -2.31 27.27 15.09
CA ILE A 566 -0.99 27.01 15.70
C ILE A 566 -0.56 28.07 16.73
N PRO A 567 0.11 27.66 17.83
CA PRO A 567 0.46 28.56 18.90
C PRO A 567 1.74 29.34 18.56
N SER A 568 2.62 28.76 17.78
CA SER A 568 3.87 29.35 17.34
C SER A 568 4.32 28.67 16.06
N TYR A 569 5.06 29.39 15.24
CA TYR A 569 5.62 28.93 13.98
C TYR A 569 7.03 28.36 14.16
N LYS A 570 7.76 28.74 15.22
CA LYS A 570 9.13 28.28 15.51
C LYS A 570 9.24 27.71 16.93
N ASN A 571 8.95 28.50 17.94
CA ASN A 571 9.31 28.19 19.33
C ASN A 571 8.47 27.04 19.91
N GLY A 572 9.10 25.91 20.24
CA GLY A 572 8.42 24.72 20.78
C GLY A 572 7.63 23.90 19.74
N PHE A 573 7.67 24.30 18.46
CA PHE A 573 6.85 23.65 17.42
C PHE A 573 7.41 22.28 17.04
N LEU A 574 8.74 22.16 16.93
CA LEU A 574 9.41 20.89 16.61
C LEU A 574 9.13 19.84 17.69
N GLU A 575 9.24 20.22 18.96
CA GLU A 575 9.06 19.37 20.13
C GLU A 575 7.63 18.83 20.20
N ARG A 576 6.63 19.72 20.02
CA ARG A 576 5.22 19.33 19.96
C ARG A 576 4.93 18.38 18.80
N VAL A 577 5.46 18.69 17.62
CA VAL A 577 5.32 17.83 16.43
C VAL A 577 5.96 16.47 16.66
N MET A 578 7.18 16.41 17.18
CA MET A 578 7.90 15.18 17.44
C MET A 578 7.18 14.31 18.46
N ARG A 579 6.68 14.90 19.56
CA ARG A 579 5.83 14.19 20.54
C ARG A 579 4.58 13.64 19.87
N HIS A 580 3.87 14.45 19.09
CA HIS A 580 2.66 14.00 18.39
C HIS A 580 2.94 12.88 17.38
N ILE A 581 4.04 12.94 16.61
CA ILE A 581 4.43 11.86 15.70
C ILE A 581 4.71 10.56 16.47
N ARG A 582 5.39 10.62 17.61
CA ARG A 582 5.68 9.43 18.42
C ARG A 582 4.41 8.76 18.94
N LEU A 583 3.47 9.54 19.44
CA LEU A 583 2.19 9.04 19.95
C LEU A 583 1.30 8.47 18.83
N ASN A 584 1.40 9.04 17.62
CA ASN A 584 0.46 8.77 16.52
C ASN A 584 1.12 8.20 15.25
N ALA A 585 2.30 7.56 15.38
CA ALA A 585 3.17 7.18 14.27
C ALA A 585 2.46 6.32 13.20
N GLY A 586 1.72 5.30 13.63
CA GLY A 586 0.96 4.42 12.73
C GLY A 586 -0.32 5.08 12.18
N PRO A 587 -1.33 5.36 13.03
CA PRO A 587 -2.66 5.74 12.56
C PRO A 587 -2.72 7.06 11.80
N VAL A 588 -1.93 8.06 12.23
CA VAL A 588 -2.01 9.42 11.64
C VAL A 588 -0.97 9.61 10.55
N TYR A 589 0.26 9.12 10.76
CA TYR A 589 1.39 9.37 9.88
C TYR A 589 1.73 8.21 8.95
N GLY A 590 1.13 7.03 9.13
CA GLY A 590 1.38 5.87 8.27
C GLY A 590 2.81 5.35 8.36
N ILE A 591 3.51 5.58 9.48
CA ILE A 591 4.89 5.14 9.68
C ILE A 591 4.92 3.61 9.85
N PRO A 592 5.69 2.88 9.02
CA PRO A 592 5.82 1.41 9.10
C PRO A 592 6.32 0.95 10.47
N LEU A 593 5.85 -0.21 10.92
CA LEU A 593 6.14 -0.74 12.26
C LEU A 593 7.65 -0.84 12.54
N GLU A 594 8.42 -1.19 11.51
CA GLU A 594 9.88 -1.37 11.54
C GLU A 594 10.64 -0.08 11.85
N VAL A 595 10.02 1.08 11.60
CA VAL A 595 10.64 2.41 11.76
C VAL A 595 10.08 3.13 13.00
N ARG A 596 8.97 2.67 13.59
CA ARG A 596 8.30 3.39 14.69
C ARG A 596 9.18 3.61 15.90
N GLU A 597 9.98 2.61 16.26
CA GLU A 597 10.92 2.70 17.40
C GLU A 597 12.03 3.74 17.15
N LEU A 598 12.31 4.04 15.88
CA LEU A 598 13.38 4.96 15.47
C LEU A 598 12.89 6.41 15.29
N VAL A 599 11.60 6.67 15.45
CA VAL A 599 11.02 8.04 15.41
C VAL A 599 11.53 8.90 16.58
N THR A 600 12.04 8.28 17.64
CA THR A 600 12.69 8.97 18.77
C THR A 600 14.13 9.35 18.48
N SER A 601 14.74 8.85 17.40
CA SER A 601 16.14 9.15 17.07
C SER A 601 16.36 10.62 16.70
N SER A 602 17.55 11.12 17.00
CA SER A 602 18.02 12.45 16.58
C SER A 602 18.04 12.59 15.05
N VAL A 603 18.37 11.51 14.32
CA VAL A 603 18.35 11.48 12.85
C VAL A 603 16.95 11.80 12.31
N PHE A 604 15.89 11.17 12.85
CA PHE A 604 14.52 11.47 12.42
C PHE A 604 14.13 12.91 12.80
N ALA A 605 14.45 13.36 14.01
CA ALA A 605 14.18 14.72 14.47
C ALA A 605 14.86 15.79 13.59
N SER A 606 16.12 15.56 13.20
CA SER A 606 16.88 16.43 12.30
C SER A 606 16.22 16.56 10.93
N VAL A 607 15.73 15.46 10.34
CA VAL A 607 15.00 15.53 9.06
C VAL A 607 13.65 16.24 9.20
N VAL A 608 12.91 16.02 10.28
CA VAL A 608 11.66 16.77 10.55
C VAL A 608 11.96 18.26 10.72
N SER A 609 12.99 18.61 11.49
CA SER A 609 13.46 19.99 11.67
C SER A 609 13.80 20.64 10.32
N LYS A 610 14.57 19.94 9.47
CA LYS A 610 14.91 20.41 8.12
C LYS A 610 13.67 20.66 7.27
N VAL A 611 12.68 19.75 7.28
CA VAL A 611 11.41 19.95 6.55
C VAL A 611 10.70 21.23 7.00
N LEU A 612 10.64 21.48 8.31
CA LEU A 612 9.98 22.65 8.88
C LEU A 612 10.74 23.94 8.58
N THR A 613 12.07 23.95 8.72
CA THR A 613 12.91 25.11 8.43
C THR A 613 12.90 25.46 6.95
N THR A 614 13.10 24.48 6.05
CA THR A 614 13.02 24.72 4.60
C THR A 614 11.65 25.26 4.19
N PHE A 615 10.56 24.71 4.74
CA PHE A 615 9.22 25.18 4.39
C PHE A 615 8.97 26.61 4.89
N ARG A 616 9.40 26.95 6.12
CA ARG A 616 9.33 28.32 6.64
C ARG A 616 10.10 29.31 5.76
N SER A 617 11.31 28.96 5.32
CA SER A 617 12.07 29.80 4.38
C SER A 617 11.33 29.99 3.06
N THR A 618 10.72 28.92 2.52
CA THR A 618 9.89 29.00 1.30
C THR A 618 8.68 29.91 1.49
N VAL A 619 7.95 29.75 2.59
CA VAL A 619 6.79 30.59 2.92
C VAL A 619 7.20 32.06 2.99
N LYS A 620 8.31 32.35 3.67
CA LYS A 620 8.82 33.72 3.80
C LYS A 620 9.18 34.34 2.43
N ALA A 621 9.88 33.60 1.58
CA ALA A 621 10.20 34.04 0.23
C ALA A 621 8.94 34.32 -0.61
N LYS A 622 7.91 33.46 -0.47
CA LYS A 622 6.61 33.65 -1.13
C LYS A 622 5.85 34.87 -0.60
N LEU A 623 5.89 35.13 0.70
CA LEU A 623 5.30 36.34 1.28
C LEU A 623 5.95 37.61 0.71
N LEU A 624 7.28 37.64 0.62
CA LEU A 624 8.00 38.76 0.00
C LEU A 624 7.57 38.96 -1.46
N HIS A 625 7.61 37.89 -2.26
CA HIS A 625 7.21 37.94 -3.65
C HIS A 625 5.78 38.47 -3.84
N HIS A 626 4.83 37.99 -3.02
CA HIS A 626 3.44 38.41 -3.10
C HIS A 626 3.18 39.82 -2.58
N TRP A 627 3.99 40.31 -1.65
CA TRP A 627 3.96 41.69 -1.20
C TRP A 627 4.30 42.63 -2.35
N ASP A 628 5.43 42.38 -3.04
CA ASP A 628 5.88 43.16 -4.18
C ASP A 628 4.91 43.08 -5.36
N ALA A 629 4.39 41.88 -5.63
CA ALA A 629 3.42 41.63 -6.69
C ALA A 629 1.99 42.13 -6.37
N HIS A 630 1.76 42.70 -5.19
CA HIS A 630 0.44 43.17 -4.73
C HIS A 630 -0.66 42.09 -4.88
N SER A 631 -0.32 40.85 -4.56
CA SER A 631 -1.22 39.71 -4.74
C SER A 631 -2.35 39.70 -3.71
N ASP A 632 -3.54 39.27 -4.12
CA ASP A 632 -4.67 39.11 -3.19
C ASP A 632 -4.49 37.88 -2.28
N ILE A 633 -5.17 37.87 -1.14
CA ILE A 633 -5.03 36.82 -0.12
C ILE A 633 -5.34 35.41 -0.63
N TYR A 634 -6.24 35.26 -1.60
CA TYR A 634 -6.60 33.94 -2.11
C TYR A 634 -5.48 33.37 -2.98
N THR A 635 -4.83 34.22 -3.77
CA THR A 635 -3.64 33.86 -4.55
C THR A 635 -2.49 33.47 -3.62
N ILE A 636 -2.25 34.24 -2.56
CA ILE A 636 -1.20 33.97 -1.57
C ILE A 636 -1.40 32.60 -0.93
N VAL A 637 -2.57 32.35 -0.33
CA VAL A 637 -2.82 31.08 0.39
C VAL A 637 -2.80 29.88 -0.56
N LYS A 638 -3.26 30.05 -1.81
CA LYS A 638 -3.15 29.01 -2.83
C LYS A 638 -1.70 28.66 -3.15
N ASP A 639 -0.83 29.66 -3.27
CA ASP A 639 0.59 29.42 -3.56
C ASP A 639 1.35 28.86 -2.34
N LEU A 640 0.98 29.25 -1.12
CA LEU A 640 1.57 28.68 0.10
C LEU A 640 1.18 27.20 0.32
N SER A 641 0.09 26.72 -0.27
CA SER A 641 -0.47 25.40 -0.02
C SER A 641 0.47 24.27 -0.51
N PRO A 642 0.90 23.33 0.36
CA PRO A 642 1.82 22.26 -0.03
C PRO A 642 1.15 21.17 -0.89
N SER A 643 -0.18 21.18 -0.99
CA SER A 643 -0.95 20.26 -1.82
C SER A 643 -2.04 21.02 -2.54
N SER A 644 -2.27 20.70 -3.82
CA SER A 644 -3.39 21.22 -4.61
C SER A 644 -4.77 20.84 -4.05
N SER A 645 -4.82 19.85 -3.16
CA SER A 645 -6.05 19.38 -2.50
C SER A 645 -6.36 20.11 -1.18
N LEU A 646 -5.53 21.07 -0.77
CA LEU A 646 -5.81 21.87 0.43
C LEU A 646 -6.99 22.81 0.15
N GLU A 647 -8.14 22.54 0.74
CA GLU A 647 -9.30 23.45 0.75
C GLU A 647 -9.08 24.55 1.80
N PRO A 648 -8.88 25.83 1.42
CA PRO A 648 -8.65 26.91 2.36
C PRO A 648 -9.91 27.27 3.14
N SER A 649 -9.79 27.40 4.46
CA SER A 649 -10.87 27.94 5.30
C SER A 649 -10.81 29.47 5.36
N GLU A 650 -11.90 30.09 5.82
CA GLU A 650 -11.90 31.54 6.04
C GLU A 650 -10.91 31.94 7.15
N GLU A 651 -10.80 31.14 8.20
CA GLU A 651 -9.82 31.31 9.27
C GLU A 651 -8.38 31.27 8.76
N LEU A 652 -8.09 30.39 7.80
CA LEU A 652 -6.78 30.33 7.15
C LEU A 652 -6.47 31.65 6.42
N TRP A 653 -7.43 32.20 5.66
CA TRP A 653 -7.24 33.50 5.00
C TRP A 653 -7.06 34.64 6.02
N ARG A 654 -7.82 34.63 7.12
CA ARG A 654 -7.69 35.61 8.20
C ARG A 654 -6.29 35.60 8.79
N ARG A 655 -5.79 34.41 9.14
CA ARG A 655 -4.45 34.24 9.72
C ARG A 655 -3.36 34.70 8.77
N TRP A 656 -3.38 34.24 7.53
CA TRP A 656 -2.33 34.56 6.56
C TRP A 656 -2.36 36.00 6.07
N ALA A 657 -3.52 36.66 6.05
CA ALA A 657 -3.60 38.11 5.81
C ALA A 657 -2.87 38.89 6.92
N TRP A 658 -3.01 38.46 8.17
CA TRP A 658 -2.28 39.06 9.29
C TRP A 658 -0.78 38.78 9.20
N VAL A 659 -0.36 37.53 8.96
CA VAL A 659 1.06 37.18 8.81
C VAL A 659 1.73 37.98 7.69
N HIS A 660 1.04 38.18 6.56
CA HIS A 660 1.57 38.97 5.45
C HIS A 660 1.80 40.44 5.84
N TYR A 661 0.88 41.05 6.62
CA TYR A 661 1.11 42.39 7.17
C TYR A 661 2.24 42.43 8.21
N MET A 662 2.33 41.41 9.07
CA MET A 662 3.41 41.30 10.04
C MET A 662 4.76 41.20 9.34
N TYR A 663 4.85 40.52 8.20
CA TYR A 663 6.07 40.49 7.39
C TYR A 663 6.47 41.89 6.88
N ALA A 664 5.53 42.68 6.37
CA ALA A 664 5.79 44.04 5.93
C ALA A 664 6.21 44.99 7.08
N ASP A 665 5.60 44.82 8.26
CA ASP A 665 5.99 45.56 9.46
C ASP A 665 7.39 45.13 9.93
N PHE A 666 7.70 43.84 9.85
CA PHE A 666 9.02 43.30 10.17
C PHE A 666 10.11 43.91 9.29
N GLN A 667 9.87 44.01 7.97
CA GLN A 667 10.82 44.67 7.06
C GLN A 667 11.13 46.10 7.50
N GLN A 668 10.12 46.89 7.89
CA GLN A 668 10.32 48.25 8.39
C GLN A 668 11.12 48.30 9.70
N VAL A 669 10.96 47.30 10.56
CA VAL A 669 11.74 47.18 11.81
C VAL A 669 13.20 46.83 11.49
N THR A 670 13.45 45.95 10.52
CA THR A 670 14.80 45.52 10.14
C THR A 670 15.55 46.54 9.29
N SER A 671 14.87 47.42 8.56
CA SER A 671 15.53 48.45 7.73
C SER A 671 16.14 49.61 8.54
N LYS A 672 15.88 49.70 9.85
CA LYS A 672 16.43 50.78 10.68
C LYS A 672 17.89 50.48 11.06
N PRO A 673 18.80 51.47 11.00
CA PRO A 673 20.17 51.30 11.49
C PRO A 673 20.15 50.86 12.96
N GLY A 674 20.88 49.79 13.30
CA GLY A 674 20.88 49.22 14.65
C GLY A 674 19.63 48.39 15.00
N ALA A 675 18.91 47.87 13.99
CA ALA A 675 17.77 46.98 14.22
C ALA A 675 18.13 45.79 15.13
N LYS A 676 17.28 45.53 16.11
CA LYS A 676 17.42 44.40 17.05
C LYS A 676 17.30 43.03 16.36
N TYR A 677 16.52 42.96 15.28
CA TYR A 677 16.21 41.73 14.57
C TYR A 677 16.90 41.72 13.21
N ARG A 678 17.41 40.56 12.81
CA ARG A 678 17.91 40.27 11.46
C ARG A 678 16.84 39.55 10.65
N ASP A 679 17.02 39.48 9.35
CA ASP A 679 16.07 38.84 8.45
C ASP A 679 15.70 37.40 8.89
N LYS A 680 16.67 36.61 9.34
CA LYS A 680 16.44 35.23 9.85
C LYS A 680 15.58 35.13 11.11
N ASP A 681 15.42 36.23 11.86
CA ASP A 681 14.68 36.27 13.12
C ASP A 681 13.18 36.52 12.92
N PHE A 682 12.69 36.57 11.67
CA PHE A 682 11.29 36.85 11.35
C PHE A 682 10.30 35.93 12.11
N TRP A 683 10.57 34.62 12.15
CA TRP A 683 9.68 33.66 12.79
C TRP A 683 9.68 33.78 14.32
N ASP A 684 10.83 34.08 14.93
CA ASP A 684 10.91 34.35 16.38
C ASP A 684 10.14 35.62 16.73
N TRP A 685 10.32 36.68 15.93
CA TRP A 685 9.60 37.93 16.11
C TRP A 685 8.10 37.75 15.93
N LEU A 686 7.67 36.97 14.94
CA LEU A 686 6.26 36.66 14.70
C LEU A 686 5.65 35.88 15.88
N ASP A 687 6.38 34.93 16.45
CA ASP A 687 5.96 34.19 17.64
C ASP A 687 5.80 35.11 18.86
N ILE A 688 6.71 36.06 19.07
CA ILE A 688 6.57 37.10 20.11
C ILE A 688 5.31 37.93 19.86
N GLN A 689 5.05 38.36 18.62
CA GLN A 689 3.85 39.12 18.28
C GLN A 689 2.57 38.33 18.55
N LEU A 690 2.56 37.02 18.32
CA LEU A 690 1.43 36.16 18.65
C LEU A 690 1.22 36.02 20.16
N GLU A 691 2.31 35.83 20.90
CA GLU A 691 2.24 35.66 22.34
C GLU A 691 1.75 36.94 23.03
N GLU A 692 2.27 38.11 22.65
CA GLU A 692 1.77 39.40 23.13
C GLU A 692 0.25 39.57 22.89
N ARG A 693 -0.28 39.03 21.79
CA ARG A 693 -1.72 39.08 21.49
C ARG A 693 -2.50 38.15 22.39
N ARG A 694 -1.98 36.97 22.72
CA ARG A 694 -2.59 36.07 23.71
C ARG A 694 -2.59 36.67 25.10
N SER A 695 -1.46 37.24 25.54
CA SER A 695 -1.36 37.89 26.85
C SER A 695 -2.34 39.06 26.99
N LYS A 696 -2.62 39.79 25.90
CA LYS A 696 -3.66 40.84 25.91
C LYS A 696 -5.08 40.29 26.09
N CYS A 697 -5.31 39.03 25.73
CA CYS A 697 -6.62 38.37 25.85
C CYS A 697 -6.72 37.51 27.12
N SER A 698 -5.64 37.28 27.86
CA SER A 698 -5.62 36.38 29.03
C SER A 698 -6.50 36.84 30.19
N ASN A 699 -6.82 38.14 30.26
CA ASN A 699 -7.67 38.72 31.29
C ASN A 699 -9.18 38.53 31.02
N ILE A 700 -9.56 38.01 29.86
CA ILE A 700 -10.96 37.75 29.50
C ILE A 700 -11.35 36.37 30.04
N ALA A 701 -12.25 36.37 31.02
CA ALA A 701 -12.66 35.15 31.73
C ALA A 701 -13.47 34.19 30.86
N ASP A 702 -14.34 34.71 30.00
CA ASP A 702 -15.15 33.91 29.09
C ASP A 702 -14.33 33.41 27.89
N ASP A 703 -14.35 32.10 27.65
CA ASP A 703 -13.53 31.46 26.62
C ASP A 703 -13.96 31.85 25.20
N GLU A 704 -15.26 32.02 24.97
CA GLU A 704 -15.82 32.40 23.67
C GLU A 704 -15.51 33.86 23.34
N GLU A 705 -15.69 34.76 24.32
CA GLU A 705 -15.30 36.16 24.22
C GLU A 705 -13.79 36.32 24.01
N ARG A 706 -12.99 35.54 24.75
CA ARG A 706 -11.52 35.52 24.60
C ARG A 706 -11.12 35.08 23.19
N ALA A 707 -11.72 34.01 22.68
CA ALA A 707 -11.48 33.54 21.32
C ALA A 707 -11.94 34.55 20.26
N ALA A 708 -13.10 35.19 20.44
CA ALA A 708 -13.62 36.22 19.54
C ALA A 708 -12.72 37.46 19.52
N HIS A 709 -12.23 37.90 20.68
CA HIS A 709 -11.31 39.03 20.79
C HIS A 709 -9.97 38.73 20.11
N PHE A 710 -9.41 37.55 20.35
CA PHE A 710 -8.17 37.09 19.71
C PHE A 710 -8.34 37.00 18.17
N ASN A 711 -9.41 36.35 17.71
CA ASN A 711 -9.69 36.17 16.29
C ASN A 711 -10.09 37.46 15.56
N GLY A 712 -10.64 38.44 16.28
CA GLY A 712 -11.04 39.73 15.72
C GLY A 712 -9.86 40.51 15.11
N VAL A 713 -8.64 40.30 15.59
CA VAL A 713 -7.43 40.90 14.98
C VAL A 713 -7.21 40.37 13.56
N PHE A 714 -7.36 39.05 13.37
CA PHE A 714 -7.16 38.40 12.07
C PHE A 714 -8.29 38.76 11.09
N GLU A 715 -9.52 38.92 11.58
CA GLU A 715 -10.65 39.38 10.75
C GLU A 715 -10.45 40.81 10.23
N ARG A 716 -9.99 41.72 11.10
CA ARG A 716 -9.64 43.08 10.70
C ARG A 716 -8.49 43.09 9.69
N ALA A 717 -7.50 42.22 9.87
CA ALA A 717 -6.39 42.07 8.93
C ALA A 717 -6.90 41.60 7.56
N LEU A 718 -7.79 40.61 7.50
CA LEU A 718 -8.39 40.16 6.23
C LEU A 718 -9.20 41.25 5.54
N THR A 719 -9.99 42.01 6.30
CA THR A 719 -10.78 43.12 5.77
C THR A 719 -9.88 44.21 5.19
N LYS A 720 -8.81 44.56 5.91
CA LYS A 720 -7.79 45.51 5.45
C LYS A 720 -7.07 45.00 4.19
N HIS A 721 -6.69 43.72 4.18
CA HIS A 721 -6.01 43.07 3.05
C HIS A 721 -6.87 43.10 1.79
N LYS A 722 -8.14 42.70 1.88
CA LYS A 722 -9.09 42.76 0.75
C LYS A 722 -9.32 44.18 0.22
N LYS A 723 -9.22 45.20 1.08
CA LYS A 723 -9.35 46.61 0.69
C LYS A 723 -8.11 47.10 -0.07
N GLN A 724 -6.92 46.70 0.37
CA GLN A 724 -5.65 47.09 -0.22
C GLN A 724 -5.33 46.30 -1.49
N PHE A 725 -5.50 44.98 -1.46
CA PHE A 725 -5.24 44.03 -2.53
C PHE A 725 -6.59 43.42 -2.98
N LYS A 726 -7.28 44.13 -3.89
CA LYS A 726 -8.63 43.76 -4.31
C LYS A 726 -8.63 42.38 -4.99
N PRO A 727 -9.38 41.38 -4.46
CA PRO A 727 -9.43 40.06 -5.07
C PRO A 727 -10.21 40.09 -6.38
N LYS A 728 -9.69 39.43 -7.42
CA LYS A 728 -10.37 39.32 -8.72
C LYS A 728 -11.59 38.40 -8.65
N VAL A 729 -11.47 37.29 -7.93
CA VAL A 729 -12.53 36.29 -7.74
C VAL A 729 -12.45 35.76 -6.31
N LYS A 730 -13.58 35.74 -5.59
CA LYS A 730 -13.66 35.06 -4.30
C LYS A 730 -13.79 33.55 -4.55
N PRO A 731 -12.82 32.71 -4.17
CA PRO A 731 -12.97 31.26 -4.28
C PRO A 731 -14.12 30.79 -3.37
N LYS A 732 -14.79 29.73 -3.78
CA LYS A 732 -15.79 29.06 -2.95
C LYS A 732 -15.06 28.41 -1.77
N THR A 733 -15.56 28.61 -0.56
CA THR A 733 -15.07 27.90 0.62
C THR A 733 -15.52 26.45 0.56
N GLY A 734 -14.58 25.54 0.35
CA GLY A 734 -14.82 24.10 0.44
C GLY A 734 -14.95 23.65 1.90
N ARG A 735 -15.61 22.52 2.12
CA ARG A 735 -15.55 21.84 3.43
C ARG A 735 -14.16 21.18 3.53
N PRO A 736 -13.39 21.38 4.61
CA PRO A 736 -12.08 20.75 4.76
C PRO A 736 -12.19 19.23 4.58
N LEU A 737 -11.28 18.64 3.82
CA LEU A 737 -11.22 17.19 3.59
C LEU A 737 -10.92 16.46 4.91
N ALA A 738 -11.23 15.15 4.95
CA ALA A 738 -11.04 14.35 6.17
C ALA A 738 -9.60 14.38 6.70
N TRP A 739 -8.61 14.34 5.79
CA TRP A 739 -7.20 14.41 6.17
C TRP A 739 -6.79 15.80 6.69
N GLN A 740 -7.39 16.89 6.18
CA GLN A 740 -7.15 18.25 6.68
C GLN A 740 -7.72 18.41 8.08
N ARG A 741 -8.92 17.88 8.33
CA ARG A 741 -9.51 17.87 9.68
C ARG A 741 -8.64 17.09 10.67
N ALA A 742 -8.04 15.98 10.25
CA ALA A 742 -7.09 15.24 11.08
C ALA A 742 -5.83 16.07 11.40
N VAL A 743 -5.35 16.91 10.46
CA VAL A 743 -4.24 17.84 10.71
C VAL A 743 -4.65 18.93 11.71
N ALA A 744 -5.84 19.52 11.57
CA ALA A 744 -6.34 20.52 12.52
C ALA A 744 -6.51 19.94 13.93
N LEU A 745 -7.03 18.71 14.04
CA LEU A 745 -7.13 17.98 15.31
C LEU A 745 -5.76 17.72 15.93
N ALA A 746 -4.77 17.32 15.12
CA ALA A 746 -3.40 17.15 15.59
C ALA A 746 -2.80 18.47 16.12
N VAL A 747 -3.10 19.60 15.47
CA VAL A 747 -2.71 20.92 15.97
C VAL A 747 -3.37 21.20 17.32
N ILE A 748 -4.67 20.96 17.47
CA ILE A 748 -5.38 21.13 18.75
C ILE A 748 -4.78 20.23 19.84
N GLU A 749 -4.53 18.96 19.55
CA GLU A 749 -3.91 18.02 20.48
C GLU A 749 -2.51 18.49 20.91
N MET A 750 -1.70 18.99 19.98
CA MET A 750 -0.37 19.56 20.28
C MET A 750 -0.42 20.74 21.27
N HIS A 751 -1.54 21.47 21.37
CA HIS A 751 -1.69 22.55 22.36
C HIS A 751 -1.88 22.03 23.78
N SER A 752 -2.37 20.80 23.93
CA SER A 752 -2.60 20.21 25.24
C SER A 752 -1.32 19.71 25.91
N TYR A 753 -0.21 19.61 25.18
CA TYR A 753 1.07 19.16 25.72
C TYR A 753 1.67 20.19 26.67
N THR A 754 1.92 19.77 27.89
CA THR A 754 2.59 20.57 28.93
C THR A 754 4.09 20.68 28.66
N GLN A 755 4.76 21.67 29.26
CA GLN A 755 6.22 21.81 29.12
C GLN A 755 6.98 20.63 29.73
N GLU A 756 6.46 20.06 30.83
CA GLU A 756 7.00 18.87 31.48
C GLU A 756 6.97 17.66 30.51
N GLU A 757 5.83 17.46 29.85
CA GLU A 757 5.68 16.43 28.82
C GLU A 757 6.58 16.63 27.60
N LEU A 758 6.90 17.87 27.24
CA LEU A 758 7.84 18.15 26.16
C LEU A 758 9.29 17.90 26.60
N ALA A 759 9.61 18.17 27.88
CA ALA A 759 10.93 17.93 28.46
C ALA A 759 11.24 16.44 28.69
N GLU A 760 10.23 15.60 28.92
CA GLU A 760 10.38 14.14 29.05
C GLU A 760 10.73 13.43 27.74
N SER A 761 10.75 14.14 26.61
CA SER A 761 11.27 13.59 25.36
C SER A 761 12.73 13.17 25.59
N PRO A 762 13.11 11.89 25.38
CA PRO A 762 14.49 11.45 25.52
C PRO A 762 15.36 12.42 24.75
N GLY A 763 16.30 13.02 25.49
CA GLY A 763 17.04 14.21 25.08
C GLY A 763 17.41 14.08 23.62
N VAL A 764 16.78 14.92 22.79
CA VAL A 764 17.56 15.49 21.71
C VAL A 764 18.60 16.24 22.52
N ASP A 765 19.78 15.63 22.71
CA ASP A 765 20.93 16.32 23.28
C ASP A 765 20.90 17.71 22.66
N GLU A 766 21.12 18.76 23.46
CA GLU A 766 21.24 20.13 22.97
C GLU A 766 22.44 20.19 22.00
N GLU A 767 22.32 19.52 20.86
CA GLU A 767 23.21 19.59 19.71
C GLU A 767 23.19 21.06 19.38
N GLU A 768 24.36 21.66 19.61
CA GLU A 768 24.72 23.02 19.27
C GLU A 768 23.81 23.48 18.17
N HIS A 769 22.88 24.36 18.55
CA HIS A 769 21.89 24.96 17.68
C HIS A 769 22.55 25.19 16.34
N ILE A 770 22.27 24.30 15.35
CA ILE A 770 22.97 24.30 14.07
C ILE A 770 22.66 25.66 13.47
N SER A 771 23.54 26.62 13.75
CA SER A 771 23.46 27.93 13.18
C SER A 771 23.69 27.65 11.72
N ASP A 772 22.71 27.97 10.90
CA ASP A 772 22.84 28.07 9.45
C ASP A 772 24.08 28.94 9.17
N GLN A 773 25.26 28.33 9.13
CA GLN A 773 26.45 28.87 8.51
C GLN A 773 26.27 28.47 7.07
N ASP A 774 25.74 29.43 6.31
CA ASP A 774 25.77 29.38 4.86
C ASP A 774 27.22 29.11 4.43
N GLU A 775 27.43 28.02 3.69
CA GLU A 775 28.58 27.85 2.80
C GLU A 775 28.53 29.00 1.79
N GLN A 776 29.12 30.14 2.16
CA GLN A 776 29.65 31.09 1.20
C GLN A 776 31.05 30.61 0.86
N ASP A 777 31.16 29.91 -0.28
CA ASP A 777 32.39 29.86 -1.06
C ASP A 777 32.72 31.29 -1.50
N GLU A 778 33.36 32.06 -0.62
CA GLU A 778 34.15 33.21 -1.04
C GLU A 778 35.57 32.71 -1.37
N ASP A 779 35.93 32.80 -2.64
CA ASP A 779 37.30 32.68 -3.14
C ASP A 779 38.23 33.56 -2.29
N PRO A 780 39.39 33.06 -1.83
CA PRO A 780 40.38 33.91 -1.18
C PRO A 780 41.06 34.78 -2.25
N GLU A 781 40.53 35.99 -2.46
CA GLU A 781 41.26 37.05 -3.15
C GLU A 781 42.47 37.48 -2.31
N ASP A 782 43.61 37.54 -3.00
CA ASP A 782 44.91 38.01 -2.53
C ASP A 782 44.82 39.30 -1.71
N GLN A 783 45.10 39.20 -0.41
CA GLN A 783 45.48 40.36 0.40
C GLN A 783 46.99 40.33 0.63
N GLU A 784 47.67 41.27 -0.03
CA GLU A 784 49.07 41.62 0.22
C GLU A 784 49.29 41.95 1.71
N PRO A 785 50.43 41.54 2.29
CA PRO A 785 50.76 41.87 3.67
C PRO A 785 51.13 43.36 3.81
N PRO A 786 50.64 44.06 4.86
CA PRO A 786 50.94 45.46 5.05
C PRO A 786 52.40 45.69 5.46
N GLU A 787 53.00 46.68 4.81
CA GLU A 787 54.32 47.23 5.09
C GLU A 787 54.48 47.63 6.57
N LEU A 788 55.53 47.10 7.19
CA LEU A 788 56.07 47.57 8.46
C LEU A 788 56.70 48.95 8.27
N GLN A 789 56.00 50.01 8.65
CA GLN A 789 56.60 51.32 8.89
C GLN A 789 56.98 51.49 10.37
N HIS A 790 58.29 51.59 10.59
CA HIS A 790 58.92 52.16 11.78
C HIS A 790 58.43 53.59 12.04
N GLY A 791 58.27 53.97 13.31
CA GLY A 791 58.12 55.39 13.63
C GLY A 791 57.73 55.74 15.06
N THR A 792 58.73 55.75 15.95
CA THR A 792 58.97 56.77 17.00
C THR A 792 57.90 57.10 18.06
N SER A 793 58.26 56.71 19.29
CA SER A 793 58.48 57.55 20.48
C SER A 793 57.48 58.64 20.93
N ASN A 794 57.14 58.49 22.21
CA ASN A 794 57.34 59.46 23.31
C ASN A 794 56.14 60.22 23.90
N ILE A 795 56.14 60.13 25.24
CA ILE A 795 55.43 60.84 26.32
C ILE A 795 54.11 60.22 26.75
#